data_AF-A0A1Y2DML9-F1
#
_entry.id   AF-A0A1Y2DML9-F1
#
_cell.length_a   1.000
_cell.length_b   1.000
_cell.length_c   1.000
_cell.angle_alpha   90.00
_cell.angle_beta   90.00
_cell.angle_gamma   90.00
#
_symmetry.space_group_name_H-M   'P 1'
#
loop_
_entity.id
_entity.type
_entity.pdbx_description
1 polymer ?
#
loop_
_entity_poly.entity_id
_entity_poly.type
_entity_poly.pdbx_seq_one_letter_code
_entity_poly.pdbx_strand_id
1 'polypeptide(L)'
;MHLSLQALSVSILLALPATVRAVFQDEVGHIDYHHELLGVPQRETTFFHRPRREEKASLLYTLSDLGVLGAVNPSTGAIVWRHLLNGNITNGGGHLRAGEDATWVASALGSSVNTWDSMTGRNVWSLNFDGKVKDLEIMELTEHGQKDILVLFEEQGCIVARRIHGNEGHVVWEFREVTGDIPLQVSTNAEKVFVISLHGTLLSYNLKVAVLDTLTGKKLDEISIGTKGEVQGEQDVIMVGANSAAPIVAWTDNTFTKLKINVLGTKNKQEFPLVGETTSVEIHAPHLIQSQPHFLVQSRTKLANKADVFHIDLKSKAITKAYDLPLLDGESVFSTSSSASNVYFTRVTPNEVIITSSMSHGILGRWPLLAGDVKLEALHGVSEVIKKSEDSFAVRTAIVTDSDDWTLIRNGEVAWTRFEGLSGAVVATWAEIPESEDLAKTLDAEAHSNPLSAYIHRVKRHVNDLQYLPAFLQSIPGRLLSSIVGSDILKSDTALTRDSFGFNKLVVLATRRGKLYGLDAGNQGHIVWSKTARETPSTKPWDVKVIHADDTKGFVTVRGANGEYIIVRSDTGKTVESMPAGMWPPLQSAALVDSAAGPWLLPIGINGKIGEIPLQWAPKQTVVVRSGSNELWGVTFEPKDDQQAIEVPAWSFTPPAGQNIVNVATRSTHDPVASIGRVLGDRSVKYKYLNPNTIVVSAIDEKAASLSVYLLDSVSGQILNFATYEGVDPNKEVTCVINENWFACSFFGQYMIRDAQAQSSLKGYQLVITDLYDSDLTNDRGPQVFSSLDPVDTPTGPILPSAVSKTFIVSGPINALAVTQTRQGITTRQLLAYAPNDHSIVGIPRQVIEPRRPVGRDPTPAELEEGLSKYSPVIELDSRMMITHQRDVIGVEKIITAPAILESTSLVCAYGIDIFGTRVAPSFAFDILGKGFNKVSLVGTVIALSIGVLALGPMVRKKQINMRWQTIG
;
A
#
# COMPACT_ATOMS: atom_id res chain seq x y z
N MET A 1 0.56 38.68 -55.41
CA MET A 1 0.24 37.27 -55.12
C MET A 1 -0.62 37.26 -53.85
N HIS A 2 -1.94 37.31 -54.02
CA HIS A 2 -2.90 37.35 -52.91
C HIS A 2 -3.03 35.94 -52.35
N LEU A 3 -2.46 35.69 -51.16
CA LEU A 3 -2.85 34.52 -50.38
C LEU A 3 -4.30 34.72 -49.94
N SER A 4 -5.17 33.77 -50.30
CA SER A 4 -6.59 33.81 -50.01
C SER A 4 -6.82 33.76 -48.50
N LEU A 5 -7.75 34.60 -48.01
CA LEU A 5 -8.18 34.63 -46.60
C LEU A 5 -8.62 33.25 -46.07
N GLN A 6 -9.00 32.32 -46.97
CA GLN A 6 -9.37 30.94 -46.65
C GLN A 6 -8.19 30.09 -46.12
N ALA A 7 -6.95 30.32 -46.57
CA ALA A 7 -5.78 29.56 -46.09
C ALA A 7 -5.39 29.96 -44.65
N LEU A 8 -5.58 31.25 -44.30
CA LEU A 8 -5.31 31.76 -42.96
C LEU A 8 -6.35 31.26 -41.94
N SER A 9 -7.61 31.16 -42.36
CA SER A 9 -8.72 30.71 -41.50
C SER A 9 -8.71 29.20 -41.26
N VAL A 10 -8.28 28.38 -42.23
CA VAL A 10 -8.05 26.93 -42.03
C VAL A 10 -6.86 26.67 -41.11
N SER A 11 -5.79 27.47 -41.21
CA SER A 11 -4.62 27.35 -40.31
C SER A 11 -4.96 27.72 -38.86
N ILE A 12 -5.84 28.72 -38.66
CA ILE A 12 -6.35 29.10 -37.34
C ILE A 12 -7.31 28.03 -36.80
N LEU A 13 -8.19 27.45 -37.64
CA LEU A 13 -9.08 26.35 -37.23
C LEU A 13 -8.32 25.05 -36.88
N LEU A 14 -7.22 24.74 -37.58
CA LEU A 14 -6.34 23.61 -37.28
C LEU A 14 -5.45 23.86 -36.04
N ALA A 15 -5.30 25.10 -35.59
CA ALA A 15 -4.59 25.46 -34.37
C ALA A 15 -5.49 25.47 -33.11
N LEU A 16 -6.82 25.57 -33.27
CA LEU A 16 -7.77 25.48 -32.15
C LEU A 16 -7.71 24.16 -31.33
N PRO A 17 -7.44 22.96 -31.89
CA PRO A 17 -7.23 21.77 -31.07
C PRO A 17 -5.94 21.83 -30.23
N ALA A 18 -4.96 22.69 -30.54
CA ALA A 18 -3.78 22.89 -29.70
C ALA A 18 -4.07 23.68 -28.42
N THR A 19 -5.19 24.43 -28.37
CA THR A 19 -5.62 25.18 -27.18
C THR A 19 -6.44 24.37 -26.18
N VAL A 20 -6.68 23.08 -26.45
CA VAL A 20 -7.32 22.13 -25.53
C VAL A 20 -6.32 21.03 -25.17
N ARG A 21 -5.19 21.43 -24.57
CA ARG A 21 -4.35 20.52 -23.80
C ARG A 21 -4.39 20.97 -22.34
N ALA A 22 -5.41 20.51 -21.63
CA ALA A 22 -5.37 20.53 -20.18
C ALA A 22 -4.49 19.36 -19.73
N VAL A 23 -3.58 19.65 -18.80
CA VAL A 23 -2.45 18.82 -18.33
C VAL A 23 -1.28 18.78 -19.33
N PHE A 24 -0.09 19.13 -18.84
CA PHE A 24 1.19 18.91 -19.51
C PHE A 24 1.40 17.39 -19.66
N GLN A 25 0.99 16.81 -20.80
CA GLN A 25 1.16 15.39 -21.13
C GLN A 25 2.63 14.92 -21.00
N ASP A 26 3.58 15.87 -20.99
CA ASP A 26 5.03 15.70 -20.90
C ASP A 26 5.59 15.45 -19.49
N GLU A 27 4.75 15.35 -18.45
CA GLU A 27 5.18 14.99 -17.09
C GLU A 27 4.64 13.64 -16.59
N VAL A 28 3.54 13.15 -17.17
CA VAL A 28 2.98 11.83 -16.83
C VAL A 28 3.96 10.72 -17.21
N GLY A 29 4.30 9.86 -16.26
CA GLY A 29 5.27 8.78 -16.40
C GLY A 29 6.73 9.22 -16.22
N HIS A 30 7.01 10.52 -16.06
CA HIS A 30 8.37 11.01 -15.82
C HIS A 30 8.66 11.31 -14.35
N ILE A 31 7.69 11.88 -13.63
CA ILE A 31 7.86 12.30 -12.22
C ILE A 31 7.19 11.35 -11.23
N ASP A 32 6.27 10.54 -11.72
CA ASP A 32 5.41 9.68 -10.92
C ASP A 32 5.66 8.20 -11.24
N TYR A 33 5.44 7.36 -10.23
CA TYR A 33 5.53 5.92 -10.35
C TYR A 33 4.45 5.24 -9.54
N HIS A 34 4.12 4.02 -9.96
CA HIS A 34 3.07 3.23 -9.33
C HIS A 34 3.43 1.76 -9.43
N HIS A 35 3.58 1.13 -8.28
CA HIS A 35 3.59 -0.30 -8.15
C HIS A 35 2.13 -0.74 -8.00
N GLU A 36 1.53 -1.15 -9.11
CA GLU A 36 0.20 -1.74 -9.17
C GLU A 36 0.26 -3.18 -8.66
N LEU A 37 -0.16 -3.44 -7.43
CA LEU A 37 0.01 -4.73 -6.75
C LEU A 37 -1.32 -5.45 -6.51
N LEU A 38 -1.26 -6.77 -6.44
CA LEU A 38 -2.39 -7.62 -6.04
C LEU A 38 -2.22 -8.09 -4.60
N GLY A 39 -0.99 -8.22 -4.13
CA GLY A 39 -0.69 -8.98 -2.92
C GLY A 39 -0.25 -10.41 -3.24
N VAL A 40 0.16 -11.14 -2.23
CA VAL A 40 0.84 -12.43 -2.43
C VAL A 40 -0.22 -13.48 -2.83
N PRO A 41 -0.12 -14.06 -4.04
CA PRO A 41 -1.08 -15.05 -4.53
C PRO A 41 -1.15 -16.26 -3.60
N GLN A 42 -2.36 -16.68 -3.22
CA GLN A 42 -2.56 -17.87 -2.39
C GLN A 42 -2.69 -19.12 -3.26
N ARG A 43 -2.17 -20.25 -2.76
CA ARG A 43 -2.21 -21.54 -3.48
C ARG A 43 -3.61 -21.94 -3.90
N GLU A 44 -4.56 -21.90 -2.96
CA GLU A 44 -5.93 -22.41 -3.15
C GLU A 44 -6.81 -21.51 -4.02
N THR A 45 -6.37 -20.29 -4.34
CA THR A 45 -7.16 -19.27 -5.05
C THR A 45 -6.46 -18.73 -6.28
N THR A 46 -5.36 -19.37 -6.72
CA THR A 46 -4.61 -18.95 -7.90
C THR A 46 -4.69 -20.04 -8.95
N PHE A 47 -5.03 -19.71 -10.19
CA PHE A 47 -5.12 -20.69 -11.28
C PHE A 47 -5.10 -20.02 -12.66
N PHE A 48 -4.76 -20.81 -13.69
CA PHE A 48 -4.99 -20.44 -15.08
C PHE A 48 -6.42 -20.78 -15.47
N HIS A 49 -7.12 -19.83 -16.10
CA HIS A 49 -8.46 -20.05 -16.62
C HIS A 49 -8.66 -19.36 -17.97
N ARG A 50 -9.48 -19.96 -18.83
CA ARG A 50 -9.83 -19.36 -20.13
C ARG A 50 -11.09 -18.54 -19.95
N PRO A 51 -11.06 -17.21 -20.20
CA PRO A 51 -12.19 -16.35 -19.90
C PRO A 51 -13.43 -16.66 -20.77
N ARG A 52 -13.23 -17.24 -21.96
CA ARG A 52 -14.29 -17.66 -22.87
C ARG A 52 -13.87 -18.94 -23.59
N ARG A 53 -14.86 -19.75 -23.96
CA ARG A 53 -14.64 -21.00 -24.71
C ARG A 53 -13.93 -20.82 -26.05
N GLU A 54 -14.20 -19.69 -26.73
CA GLU A 54 -13.59 -19.37 -28.03
C GLU A 54 -12.15 -18.85 -27.91
N GLU A 55 -11.77 -18.35 -26.73
CA GLU A 55 -10.45 -17.79 -26.48
C GLU A 55 -9.43 -18.92 -26.28
N LYS A 56 -8.31 -18.83 -27.01
CA LYS A 56 -7.20 -19.77 -26.86
C LYS A 56 -6.27 -19.42 -25.70
N ALA A 57 -6.29 -18.16 -25.27
CA ALA A 57 -5.41 -17.64 -24.22
C ALA A 57 -6.09 -17.73 -22.85
N SER A 58 -5.40 -18.33 -21.89
CA SER A 58 -5.76 -18.23 -20.48
C SER A 58 -5.22 -16.95 -19.85
N LEU A 59 -5.94 -16.46 -18.86
CA LEU A 59 -5.48 -15.46 -17.90
C LEU A 59 -5.08 -16.16 -16.60
N LEU A 60 -4.25 -15.49 -15.82
CA LEU A 60 -3.83 -15.95 -14.50
C LEU A 60 -4.63 -15.19 -13.44
N TYR A 61 -5.49 -15.90 -12.72
CA TYR A 61 -6.37 -15.32 -11.70
C TYR A 61 -5.79 -15.58 -10.32
N THR A 62 -6.01 -14.64 -9.40
CA THR A 62 -5.68 -14.83 -7.99
C THR A 62 -6.62 -14.03 -7.09
N LEU A 63 -6.94 -14.60 -5.93
CA LEU A 63 -7.37 -13.84 -4.75
C LEU A 63 -6.21 -13.84 -3.75
N SER A 64 -5.60 -12.69 -3.55
CA SER A 64 -4.40 -12.55 -2.73
C SER A 64 -4.68 -12.64 -1.24
N ASP A 65 -3.61 -12.71 -0.44
CA ASP A 65 -3.69 -12.61 1.03
C ASP A 65 -4.25 -11.28 1.54
N LEU A 66 -4.26 -10.23 0.71
CA LEU A 66 -4.78 -8.92 1.08
C LEU A 66 -6.26 -8.74 0.73
N GLY A 67 -6.88 -9.74 0.09
CA GLY A 67 -8.28 -9.66 -0.35
C GLY A 67 -8.45 -8.97 -1.70
N VAL A 68 -7.37 -8.83 -2.48
CA VAL A 68 -7.46 -8.32 -3.86
C VAL A 68 -7.69 -9.49 -4.80
N LEU A 69 -8.81 -9.45 -5.50
CA LEU A 69 -9.13 -10.35 -6.59
C LEU A 69 -8.66 -9.71 -7.90
N GLY A 70 -7.93 -10.44 -8.73
CA GLY A 70 -7.55 -9.90 -10.04
C GLY A 70 -7.14 -10.95 -11.06
N ALA A 71 -7.02 -10.48 -12.30
CA ALA A 71 -6.51 -11.25 -13.43
C ALA A 71 -5.28 -10.57 -14.01
N VAL A 72 -4.26 -11.36 -14.32
CA VAL A 72 -2.99 -10.93 -14.90
C VAL A 72 -2.79 -11.59 -16.26
N ASN A 73 -2.24 -10.83 -17.20
CA ASN A 73 -1.84 -11.35 -18.50
C ASN A 73 -0.56 -12.20 -18.34
N PRO A 74 -0.59 -13.52 -18.62
CA PRO A 74 0.60 -14.34 -18.45
C PRO A 74 1.77 -13.96 -19.37
N SER A 75 1.54 -13.28 -20.49
CA SER A 75 2.66 -12.90 -21.37
C SER A 75 3.48 -11.72 -20.87
N THR A 76 2.86 -10.78 -20.15
CA THR A 76 3.48 -9.51 -19.75
C THR A 76 3.57 -9.32 -18.24
N GLY A 77 2.77 -10.04 -17.46
CA GLY A 77 2.62 -9.78 -16.03
C GLY A 77 1.78 -8.54 -15.72
N ALA A 78 1.20 -7.88 -16.73
CA ALA A 78 0.36 -6.70 -16.51
C ALA A 78 -1.01 -7.09 -15.94
N ILE A 79 -1.54 -6.27 -15.03
CA ILE A 79 -2.91 -6.43 -14.52
C ILE A 79 -3.91 -6.17 -15.67
N VAL A 80 -4.87 -7.08 -15.83
CA VAL A 80 -6.00 -6.91 -16.76
C VAL A 80 -7.14 -6.18 -16.05
N TRP A 81 -7.45 -6.62 -14.84
CA TRP A 81 -8.42 -6.01 -13.93
C TRP A 81 -8.16 -6.50 -12.51
N ARG A 82 -8.58 -5.73 -11.51
CA ARG A 82 -8.50 -6.09 -10.09
C ARG A 82 -9.57 -5.38 -9.26
N HIS A 83 -9.92 -5.96 -8.12
CA HIS A 83 -10.88 -5.46 -7.16
C HIS A 83 -10.41 -5.74 -5.73
N LEU A 84 -10.45 -4.74 -4.87
CA LEU A 84 -10.31 -4.94 -3.43
C LEU A 84 -11.66 -5.39 -2.85
N LEU A 85 -11.77 -6.67 -2.49
CA LEU A 85 -13.01 -7.22 -1.96
C LEU A 85 -13.30 -6.64 -0.57
N ASN A 86 -14.56 -6.26 -0.33
CA ASN A 86 -15.04 -5.67 0.94
C ASN A 86 -14.38 -4.34 1.36
N GLY A 87 -13.53 -3.74 0.53
CA GLY A 87 -12.92 -2.41 0.76
C GLY A 87 -11.82 -2.34 1.83
N ASN A 88 -11.55 -3.44 2.55
CA ASN A 88 -10.58 -3.49 3.64
C ASN A 88 -9.50 -4.55 3.36
N ILE A 89 -8.29 -4.30 3.83
CA ILE A 89 -7.19 -5.26 3.68
C ILE A 89 -7.41 -6.45 4.62
N THR A 90 -7.35 -7.67 4.09
CA THR A 90 -7.51 -8.91 4.89
C THR A 90 -6.16 -9.50 5.31
N ASN A 91 -6.21 -10.59 6.08
CA ASN A 91 -5.06 -11.41 6.49
C ASN A 91 -5.19 -12.82 5.90
N GLY A 92 -5.50 -12.90 4.62
CA GLY A 92 -5.79 -14.13 3.89
C GLY A 92 -7.21 -14.63 4.06
N GLY A 93 -7.43 -15.85 3.56
CA GLY A 93 -8.74 -16.46 3.47
C GLY A 93 -9.54 -16.01 2.26
N GLY A 94 -10.78 -16.49 2.19
CA GLY A 94 -11.62 -16.39 1.01
C GLY A 94 -11.32 -17.48 -0.01
N HIS A 95 -12.21 -17.59 -0.97
CA HIS A 95 -12.23 -18.68 -1.95
C HIS A 95 -12.41 -18.08 -3.34
N LEU A 96 -11.71 -18.65 -4.32
CA LEU A 96 -11.87 -18.31 -5.73
C LEU A 96 -11.94 -19.61 -6.54
N ARG A 97 -12.97 -19.74 -7.37
CA ARG A 97 -13.11 -20.87 -8.30
C ARG A 97 -13.57 -20.38 -9.65
N ALA A 98 -13.15 -21.09 -10.70
CA ALA A 98 -13.65 -20.91 -12.05
C ALA A 98 -14.43 -22.14 -12.49
N GLY A 99 -15.57 -21.93 -13.14
CA GLY A 99 -16.27 -23.00 -13.84
C GLY A 99 -15.67 -23.23 -15.22
N GLU A 100 -15.43 -24.49 -15.61
CA GLU A 100 -14.61 -24.83 -16.78
C GLU A 100 -14.95 -24.12 -18.10
N ASP A 101 -16.17 -23.79 -18.47
CA ASP A 101 -16.42 -23.02 -19.71
C ASP A 101 -17.27 -21.80 -19.38
N ALA A 102 -17.24 -21.41 -18.10
CA ALA A 102 -18.00 -20.29 -17.60
C ALA A 102 -17.30 -18.99 -18.00
N THR A 103 -18.11 -18.02 -18.40
CA THR A 103 -17.65 -16.65 -18.65
C THR A 103 -17.39 -15.89 -17.35
N TRP A 104 -17.55 -16.52 -16.19
CA TRP A 104 -17.39 -15.92 -14.88
C TRP A 104 -16.47 -16.72 -13.96
N VAL A 105 -15.90 -16.02 -12.97
CA VAL A 105 -15.22 -16.59 -11.80
C VAL A 105 -16.01 -16.24 -10.55
N ALA A 106 -16.08 -17.17 -9.60
CA ALA A 106 -16.83 -17.01 -8.36
C ALA A 106 -15.86 -16.82 -7.18
N SER A 107 -16.08 -15.75 -6.42
CA SER A 107 -15.32 -15.44 -5.21
C SER A 107 -16.23 -15.44 -3.99
N ALA A 108 -15.72 -15.88 -2.85
CA ALA A 108 -16.41 -15.69 -1.57
C ALA A 108 -15.43 -15.28 -0.48
N LEU A 109 -15.78 -14.24 0.27
CA LEU A 109 -14.92 -13.66 1.30
C LEU A 109 -15.77 -13.00 2.40
N GLY A 110 -15.49 -13.34 3.65
CA GLY A 110 -16.29 -12.87 4.78
C GLY A 110 -17.70 -13.45 4.70
N SER A 111 -18.70 -12.59 4.56
CA SER A 111 -20.12 -12.97 4.41
C SER A 111 -20.62 -12.89 2.97
N SER A 112 -19.78 -12.41 2.04
CA SER A 112 -20.18 -12.07 0.68
C SER A 112 -19.75 -13.11 -0.33
N VAL A 113 -20.61 -13.35 -1.31
CA VAL A 113 -20.39 -14.25 -2.46
C VAL A 113 -20.66 -13.46 -3.73
N ASN A 114 -19.71 -13.46 -4.65
CA ASN A 114 -19.76 -12.65 -5.85
C ASN A 114 -19.34 -13.46 -7.07
N THR A 115 -19.88 -13.13 -8.23
CA THR A 115 -19.37 -13.59 -9.51
C THR A 115 -18.90 -12.42 -10.36
N TRP A 116 -17.86 -12.67 -11.15
CA TRP A 116 -17.17 -11.66 -11.92
C TRP A 116 -17.00 -12.16 -13.34
N ASP A 117 -17.28 -11.31 -14.34
CA ASP A 117 -16.95 -11.61 -15.72
C ASP A 117 -15.44 -11.85 -15.82
N SER A 118 -15.06 -13.02 -16.33
CA SER A 118 -13.68 -13.49 -16.33
C SER A 118 -12.77 -12.59 -17.19
N MET A 119 -13.32 -11.94 -18.21
CA MET A 119 -12.55 -11.11 -19.14
C MET A 119 -12.42 -9.67 -18.65
N THR A 120 -13.53 -9.06 -18.22
CA THR A 120 -13.57 -7.62 -17.89
C THR A 120 -13.51 -7.33 -16.40
N GLY A 121 -13.64 -8.35 -15.55
CA GLY A 121 -13.72 -8.18 -14.09
C GLY A 121 -14.99 -7.48 -13.64
N ARG A 122 -16.02 -7.37 -14.48
CA ARG A 122 -17.28 -6.71 -14.07
C ARG A 122 -18.04 -7.64 -13.14
N ASN A 123 -18.54 -7.11 -12.03
CA ASN A 123 -19.45 -7.87 -11.18
C ASN A 123 -20.69 -8.28 -11.98
N VAL A 124 -21.02 -9.58 -11.97
CA VAL A 124 -22.23 -10.12 -12.62
C VAL A 124 -23.37 -10.08 -11.61
N TRP A 125 -23.13 -10.58 -10.40
CA TRP A 125 -24.01 -10.44 -9.25
C TRP A 125 -23.22 -10.54 -7.94
N SER A 126 -23.85 -10.04 -6.87
CA SER A 126 -23.32 -10.05 -5.50
C SER A 126 -24.42 -10.41 -4.52
N LEU A 127 -24.11 -11.32 -3.59
CA LEU A 127 -24.97 -11.71 -2.48
C LEU A 127 -24.21 -11.57 -1.17
N ASN A 128 -24.93 -11.16 -0.13
CA ASN A 128 -24.41 -11.11 1.23
C ASN A 128 -25.34 -11.93 2.13
N PHE A 129 -24.75 -12.81 2.93
CA PHE A 129 -25.47 -13.69 3.84
C PHE A 129 -25.08 -13.40 5.29
N ASP A 130 -25.82 -13.97 6.24
CA ASP A 130 -25.38 -13.99 7.62
C ASP A 130 -24.23 -14.99 7.79
N GLY A 131 -23.38 -14.78 8.80
CA GLY A 131 -22.28 -15.67 9.10
C GLY A 131 -21.05 -15.53 8.20
N LYS A 132 -20.14 -16.50 8.31
CA LYS A 132 -18.84 -16.48 7.62
C LYS A 132 -18.76 -17.63 6.62
N VAL A 133 -18.34 -17.34 5.39
CA VAL A 133 -18.01 -18.33 4.37
C VAL A 133 -16.86 -19.20 4.87
N LYS A 134 -17.02 -20.51 4.72
CA LYS A 134 -16.04 -21.54 5.02
C LYS A 134 -15.45 -22.19 3.79
N ASP A 135 -16.25 -22.32 2.73
CA ASP A 135 -15.78 -22.89 1.48
C ASP A 135 -16.66 -22.51 0.29
N LEU A 136 -16.09 -22.60 -0.92
CA LEU A 136 -16.77 -22.39 -2.19
C LEU A 136 -16.28 -23.43 -3.20
N GLU A 137 -17.23 -24.11 -3.85
CA GLU A 137 -16.96 -25.11 -4.88
C GLU A 137 -17.89 -24.94 -6.08
N ILE A 138 -17.43 -25.34 -7.27
CA ILE A 138 -18.24 -25.32 -8.49
C ILE A 138 -18.92 -26.67 -8.67
N MET A 139 -20.23 -26.65 -8.89
CA MET A 139 -21.02 -27.83 -9.19
C MET A 139 -21.47 -27.81 -10.64
N GLU A 140 -21.25 -28.91 -11.35
CA GLU A 140 -21.74 -29.09 -12.72
C GLU A 140 -22.88 -30.11 -12.75
N LEU A 141 -24.00 -29.70 -13.34
CA LEU A 141 -25.18 -30.55 -13.50
C LEU A 141 -25.09 -31.33 -14.81
N THR A 142 -25.25 -32.65 -14.70
CA THR A 142 -25.15 -33.59 -15.81
C THR A 142 -26.20 -33.39 -16.92
N GLU A 143 -27.37 -32.84 -16.61
CA GLU A 143 -28.48 -32.73 -17.57
C GLU A 143 -28.31 -31.57 -18.58
N HIS A 144 -27.60 -30.51 -18.22
CA HIS A 144 -27.53 -29.28 -19.03
C HIS A 144 -26.12 -28.68 -19.19
N GLY A 145 -25.09 -29.26 -18.54
CA GLY A 145 -23.75 -28.64 -18.49
C GLY A 145 -23.74 -27.29 -17.78
N GLN A 146 -24.80 -27.00 -17.04
CA GLN A 146 -24.95 -25.81 -16.23
C GLN A 146 -24.03 -25.89 -15.02
N LYS A 147 -23.35 -24.77 -14.74
CA LYS A 147 -22.44 -24.63 -13.62
C LYS A 147 -23.08 -23.72 -12.56
N ASP A 148 -23.25 -24.27 -11.37
CA ASP A 148 -23.74 -23.58 -10.18
C ASP A 148 -22.64 -23.52 -9.12
N ILE A 149 -22.88 -22.73 -8.09
CA ILE A 149 -21.91 -22.49 -7.02
C ILE A 149 -22.46 -23.09 -5.73
N LEU A 150 -21.64 -23.92 -5.07
CA LEU A 150 -21.90 -24.41 -3.72
C LEU A 150 -21.09 -23.57 -2.74
N VAL A 151 -21.75 -23.03 -1.73
CA VAL A 151 -21.08 -22.24 -0.69
C VAL A 151 -21.45 -22.77 0.68
N LEU A 152 -20.44 -22.97 1.52
CA LEU A 152 -20.58 -23.40 2.90
C LEU A 152 -20.40 -22.20 3.84
N PHE A 153 -21.28 -22.06 4.82
CA PHE A 153 -21.26 -21.00 5.82
C PHE A 153 -21.29 -21.57 7.24
N GLU A 154 -20.66 -20.84 8.15
CA GLU A 154 -20.87 -20.94 9.59
C GLU A 154 -21.75 -19.77 10.06
N GLU A 155 -22.99 -20.07 10.46
CA GLU A 155 -23.99 -19.09 10.90
C GLU A 155 -24.39 -19.35 12.36
N GLN A 156 -23.82 -18.60 13.31
CA GLN A 156 -24.18 -18.71 14.74
C GLN A 156 -24.11 -20.17 15.28
N GLY A 157 -23.10 -20.93 14.86
CA GLY A 157 -22.95 -22.35 15.23
C GLY A 157 -23.82 -23.32 14.42
N CYS A 158 -24.51 -22.84 13.37
CA CYS A 158 -25.21 -23.65 12.38
C CYS A 158 -24.34 -23.83 11.15
N ILE A 159 -24.39 -25.04 10.57
CA ILE A 159 -23.82 -25.34 9.27
C ILE A 159 -24.86 -25.03 8.21
N VAL A 160 -24.51 -24.17 7.25
CA VAL A 160 -25.41 -23.80 6.16
C VAL A 160 -24.73 -23.99 4.82
N ALA A 161 -25.27 -24.86 3.98
CA ALA A 161 -24.81 -25.06 2.61
C ALA A 161 -25.85 -24.53 1.63
N ARG A 162 -25.42 -23.69 0.68
CA ARG A 162 -26.29 -23.10 -0.34
C ARG A 162 -25.83 -23.48 -1.72
N ARG A 163 -26.78 -23.85 -2.58
CA ARG A 163 -26.59 -23.90 -4.02
C ARG A 163 -27.10 -22.61 -4.63
N ILE A 164 -26.25 -21.91 -5.36
CA ILE A 164 -26.55 -20.62 -5.98
C ILE A 164 -26.41 -20.78 -7.50
N HIS A 165 -27.38 -20.27 -8.24
CA HIS A 165 -27.35 -20.30 -9.68
C HIS A 165 -26.18 -19.46 -10.21
N GLY A 166 -25.29 -20.07 -11.01
CA GLY A 166 -24.02 -19.43 -11.41
C GLY A 166 -24.18 -18.10 -12.18
N ASN A 167 -25.12 -18.02 -13.13
CA ASN A 167 -25.34 -16.80 -13.93
C ASN A 167 -26.30 -15.78 -13.30
N GLU A 168 -27.36 -16.23 -12.62
CA GLU A 168 -28.44 -15.36 -12.14
C GLU A 168 -28.29 -14.93 -10.68
N GLY A 169 -27.51 -15.67 -9.87
CA GLY A 169 -27.28 -15.30 -8.47
C GLY A 169 -28.48 -15.46 -7.55
N HIS A 170 -29.48 -16.27 -7.90
CA HIS A 170 -30.54 -16.65 -6.95
C HIS A 170 -30.18 -17.96 -6.22
N VAL A 171 -30.58 -18.08 -4.96
CA VAL A 171 -30.40 -19.31 -4.17
C VAL A 171 -31.38 -20.37 -4.68
N VAL A 172 -30.88 -21.51 -5.14
CA VAL A 172 -31.67 -22.64 -5.63
C VAL A 172 -32.24 -23.45 -4.47
N TRP A 173 -31.38 -23.77 -3.49
CA TRP A 173 -31.79 -24.40 -2.24
C TRP A 173 -30.80 -24.07 -1.12
N GLU A 174 -31.27 -24.22 0.12
CA GLU A 174 -30.48 -24.07 1.34
C GLU A 174 -30.63 -25.34 2.20
N PHE A 175 -29.50 -25.88 2.64
CA PHE A 175 -29.40 -26.91 3.67
C PHE A 175 -28.91 -26.28 4.96
N ARG A 176 -29.59 -26.57 6.08
CA ARG A 176 -29.25 -26.07 7.41
C ARG A 176 -29.22 -27.20 8.42
N GLU A 177 -28.16 -27.27 9.20
CA GLU A 177 -27.98 -28.25 10.27
C GLU A 177 -27.43 -27.60 11.55
N VAL A 178 -28.07 -27.90 12.69
CA VAL A 178 -27.72 -27.37 14.01
C VAL A 178 -27.12 -28.51 14.83
N THR A 179 -25.80 -28.68 14.80
CA THR A 179 -25.10 -29.79 15.47
C THR A 179 -23.99 -29.35 16.41
N GLY A 180 -23.59 -28.07 16.39
CA GLY A 180 -22.40 -27.57 17.08
C GLY A 180 -21.08 -28.10 16.50
N ASP A 181 -21.16 -28.81 15.36
CA ASP A 181 -20.00 -29.26 14.60
C ASP A 181 -19.34 -28.07 13.88
N ILE A 182 -18.05 -28.16 13.61
CA ILE A 182 -17.32 -27.11 12.90
C ILE A 182 -17.41 -27.38 11.39
N PRO A 183 -18.06 -26.51 10.58
CA PRO A 183 -18.07 -26.66 9.13
C PRO A 183 -16.66 -26.51 8.56
N LEU A 184 -16.25 -27.46 7.72
CA LEU A 184 -14.91 -27.50 7.15
C LEU A 184 -14.93 -27.10 5.66
N GLN A 185 -15.43 -27.98 4.78
CA GLN A 185 -15.37 -27.80 3.33
C GLN A 185 -16.59 -28.46 2.66
N VAL A 186 -16.86 -28.10 1.41
CA VAL A 186 -17.93 -28.66 0.57
C VAL A 186 -17.34 -29.29 -0.69
N SER A 187 -17.88 -30.44 -1.09
CA SER A 187 -17.48 -31.09 -2.35
C SER A 187 -18.69 -31.68 -3.05
N THR A 188 -18.51 -32.07 -4.31
CA THR A 188 -19.60 -32.60 -5.13
C THR A 188 -19.08 -33.64 -6.13
N ASN A 189 -19.97 -34.56 -6.50
CA ASN A 189 -19.83 -35.40 -7.67
C ASN A 189 -21.08 -35.29 -8.55
N ALA A 190 -21.14 -36.06 -9.64
CA ALA A 190 -22.25 -36.04 -10.57
C ALA A 190 -23.65 -36.31 -9.96
N GLU A 191 -23.73 -36.93 -8.77
CA GLU A 191 -25.00 -37.37 -8.16
C GLU A 191 -25.29 -36.72 -6.81
N LYS A 192 -24.27 -36.26 -6.07
CA LYS A 192 -24.36 -35.95 -4.64
C LYS A 192 -23.53 -34.71 -4.29
N VAL A 193 -24.00 -34.00 -3.28
CA VAL A 193 -23.23 -32.95 -2.59
C VAL A 193 -22.78 -33.49 -1.23
N PHE A 194 -21.54 -33.20 -0.86
CA PHE A 194 -20.93 -33.62 0.39
C PHE A 194 -20.59 -32.39 1.22
N VAL A 195 -21.17 -32.28 2.41
CA VAL A 195 -20.82 -31.26 3.40
C VAL A 195 -19.98 -31.92 4.47
N ILE A 196 -18.73 -31.46 4.62
CA ILE A 196 -17.76 -32.03 5.55
C ILE A 196 -17.68 -31.13 6.79
N SER A 197 -17.79 -31.73 7.97
CA SER A 197 -17.65 -31.05 9.25
C SER A 197 -16.80 -31.86 10.24
N LEU A 198 -16.23 -31.16 11.21
CA LEU A 198 -15.52 -31.77 12.34
C LEU A 198 -16.52 -32.01 13.47
N HIS A 199 -16.71 -33.27 13.82
CA HIS A 199 -17.57 -33.69 14.92
C HIS A 199 -16.73 -34.11 16.12
N GLY A 200 -16.96 -33.52 17.30
CA GLY A 200 -16.20 -33.85 18.50
C GLY A 200 -16.02 -32.70 19.47
N THR A 201 -14.97 -32.79 20.27
CA THR A 201 -14.58 -31.76 21.26
C THR A 201 -13.21 -31.21 20.90
N LEU A 202 -12.85 -30.06 21.46
CA LEU A 202 -11.57 -29.39 21.21
C LEU A 202 -10.39 -30.38 21.25
N LEU A 203 -9.56 -30.38 20.18
CA LEU A 203 -8.41 -31.27 19.95
C LEU A 203 -8.73 -32.77 19.79
N SER A 204 -10.00 -33.16 19.69
CA SER A 204 -10.42 -34.56 19.51
C SER A 204 -11.68 -34.66 18.65
N TYR A 205 -11.46 -34.62 17.33
CA TYR A 205 -12.48 -34.67 16.30
C TYR A 205 -12.42 -35.95 15.48
N ASN A 206 -13.54 -36.30 14.86
CA ASN A 206 -13.65 -37.18 13.70
C ASN A 206 -14.32 -36.41 12.56
N LEU A 207 -14.22 -36.93 11.34
CA LEU A 207 -14.87 -36.32 10.18
C LEU A 207 -16.33 -36.79 10.11
N LYS A 208 -17.24 -35.86 9.88
CA LYS A 208 -18.65 -36.12 9.61
C LYS A 208 -18.97 -35.59 8.21
N VAL A 209 -19.62 -36.41 7.40
CA VAL A 209 -19.99 -36.08 6.01
C VAL A 209 -21.50 -36.20 5.86
N ALA A 210 -22.18 -35.08 5.71
CA ALA A 210 -23.58 -35.05 5.31
C ALA A 210 -23.67 -35.17 3.79
N VAL A 211 -24.44 -36.15 3.31
CA VAL A 211 -24.65 -36.42 1.89
C VAL A 211 -26.00 -35.82 1.50
N LEU A 212 -26.00 -34.88 0.57
CA LEU A 212 -27.19 -34.15 0.12
C LEU A 212 -27.55 -34.50 -1.32
N ASP A 213 -28.85 -34.42 -1.61
CA ASP A 213 -29.41 -34.47 -2.95
C ASP A 213 -29.07 -33.19 -3.74
N THR A 214 -28.58 -33.32 -4.98
CA THR A 214 -28.12 -32.18 -5.80
C THR A 214 -29.24 -31.22 -6.19
N LEU A 215 -30.48 -31.73 -6.36
CA LEU A 215 -31.63 -30.96 -6.82
C LEU A 215 -32.36 -30.26 -5.68
N THR A 216 -32.54 -30.94 -4.55
CA THR A 216 -33.39 -30.48 -3.44
C THR A 216 -32.62 -30.02 -2.21
N GLY A 217 -31.33 -30.34 -2.10
CA GLY A 217 -30.53 -30.05 -0.90
C GLY A 217 -30.90 -30.88 0.33
N LYS A 218 -31.81 -31.85 0.21
CA LYS A 218 -32.22 -32.70 1.33
C LYS A 218 -31.12 -33.67 1.72
N LYS A 219 -30.91 -33.86 3.03
CA LYS A 219 -29.97 -34.85 3.56
C LYS A 219 -30.46 -36.27 3.24
N LEU A 220 -29.64 -36.99 2.49
CA LEU A 220 -29.86 -38.38 2.08
C LEU A 220 -29.21 -39.36 3.04
N ASP A 221 -27.98 -39.05 3.49
CA ASP A 221 -27.19 -39.91 4.36
C ASP A 221 -26.23 -39.08 5.23
N GLU A 222 -25.70 -39.71 6.27
CA GLU A 222 -24.71 -39.13 7.17
C GLU A 222 -23.63 -40.17 7.50
N ILE A 223 -22.39 -39.84 7.19
CA ILE A 223 -21.25 -40.75 7.27
C ILE A 223 -20.21 -40.19 8.24
N SER A 224 -19.92 -40.93 9.30
CA SER A 224 -18.80 -40.63 10.20
C SER A 224 -17.55 -41.40 9.75
N ILE A 225 -16.46 -40.68 9.50
CA ILE A 225 -15.17 -41.23 9.05
C ILE A 225 -14.15 -41.06 10.18
N GLY A 226 -13.45 -42.15 10.51
CA GLY A 226 -12.44 -42.17 11.55
C GLY A 226 -13.01 -42.22 12.98
N THR A 227 -12.11 -42.21 13.96
CA THR A 227 -12.46 -42.16 15.39
C THR A 227 -12.09 -40.81 15.98
N LYS A 228 -12.77 -40.41 17.07
CA LYS A 228 -12.47 -39.15 17.78
C LYS A 228 -11.02 -39.15 18.26
N GLY A 229 -10.29 -38.07 18.00
CA GLY A 229 -8.87 -37.93 18.32
C GLY A 229 -7.93 -38.18 17.14
N GLU A 230 -8.45 -38.60 15.98
CA GLU A 230 -7.64 -38.71 14.76
C GLU A 230 -7.38 -37.37 14.07
N VAL A 231 -8.24 -36.37 14.32
CA VAL A 231 -8.12 -35.00 13.85
C VAL A 231 -8.18 -34.09 15.08
N GLN A 232 -7.21 -33.20 15.25
CA GLN A 232 -7.15 -32.24 16.35
C GLN A 232 -7.68 -30.87 15.94
N GLY A 233 -7.60 -30.50 14.67
CA GLY A 233 -8.17 -29.27 14.14
C GLY A 233 -8.33 -29.26 12.61
N GLU A 234 -8.83 -28.14 12.08
CA GLU A 234 -9.04 -27.94 10.64
C GLU A 234 -7.74 -28.16 9.83
N GLN A 235 -6.58 -27.74 10.38
CA GLN A 235 -5.29 -27.84 9.69
C GLN A 235 -4.78 -29.28 9.43
N ASP A 236 -5.33 -30.29 10.11
CA ASP A 236 -4.89 -31.68 9.91
C ASP A 236 -5.53 -32.30 8.65
N VAL A 237 -6.60 -31.67 8.15
CA VAL A 237 -7.25 -32.04 6.89
C VAL A 237 -6.54 -31.33 5.75
N ILE A 238 -5.80 -32.10 4.94
CA ILE A 238 -4.92 -31.58 3.90
C ILE A 238 -5.71 -31.19 2.65
N MET A 239 -6.76 -31.94 2.33
CA MET A 239 -7.57 -31.72 1.14
C MET A 239 -8.98 -32.31 1.31
N VAL A 240 -9.99 -31.55 0.89
CA VAL A 240 -11.34 -32.03 0.62
C VAL A 240 -11.72 -31.60 -0.77
N GLY A 241 -12.20 -32.55 -1.58
CA GLY A 241 -12.71 -32.24 -2.90
C GLY A 241 -11.61 -32.12 -3.95
N ALA A 242 -11.57 -33.14 -4.81
CA ALA A 242 -10.67 -33.22 -5.94
C ALA A 242 -11.10 -34.38 -6.83
N ASN A 243 -11.16 -34.15 -8.15
CA ASN A 243 -11.76 -35.04 -9.14
C ASN A 243 -13.23 -35.36 -8.84
N SER A 244 -14.16 -34.60 -9.43
CA SER A 244 -15.59 -34.78 -9.15
C SER A 244 -16.15 -36.13 -9.60
N ALA A 245 -15.38 -37.00 -10.28
CA ALA A 245 -15.78 -38.40 -10.50
C ALA A 245 -15.60 -39.28 -9.25
N ALA A 246 -14.63 -38.97 -8.39
CA ALA A 246 -14.40 -39.67 -7.13
C ALA A 246 -13.74 -38.73 -6.10
N PRO A 247 -14.49 -37.77 -5.53
CA PRO A 247 -13.93 -36.79 -4.63
C PRO A 247 -13.43 -37.45 -3.35
N ILE A 248 -12.29 -36.97 -2.84
CA ILE A 248 -11.62 -37.51 -1.66
C ILE A 248 -11.57 -36.51 -0.52
N VAL A 249 -11.44 -37.04 0.70
CA VAL A 249 -10.96 -36.31 1.87
C VAL A 249 -9.69 -37.01 2.38
N ALA A 250 -8.67 -36.21 2.67
CA ALA A 250 -7.39 -36.70 3.15
C ALA A 250 -6.90 -35.90 4.34
N TRP A 251 -6.40 -36.60 5.37
CA TRP A 251 -5.90 -36.00 6.60
C TRP A 251 -4.69 -36.78 7.12
N THR A 252 -3.87 -36.10 7.92
CA THR A 252 -2.67 -36.67 8.54
C THR A 252 -2.75 -36.57 10.06
N ASP A 253 -1.91 -37.34 10.75
CA ASP A 253 -1.62 -37.09 12.16
C ASP A 253 -0.61 -35.94 12.32
N ASN A 254 -0.57 -35.30 13.50
CA ASN A 254 0.38 -34.22 13.80
C ASN A 254 1.86 -34.65 13.69
N THR A 255 2.12 -35.96 13.75
CA THR A 255 3.46 -36.52 13.62
C THR A 255 3.85 -36.82 12.16
N PHE A 256 2.97 -36.54 11.19
CA PHE A 256 3.17 -36.77 9.76
C PHE A 256 3.71 -38.17 9.44
N THR A 257 3.20 -39.20 10.11
CA THR A 257 3.66 -40.59 9.93
C THR A 257 2.82 -41.35 8.92
N LYS A 258 1.52 -41.05 8.85
CA LYS A 258 0.56 -41.74 8.00
C LYS A 258 -0.42 -40.76 7.37
N LEU A 259 -0.61 -40.90 6.07
CA LEU A 259 -1.68 -40.24 5.34
C LEU A 259 -2.92 -41.14 5.32
N LYS A 260 -4.06 -40.61 5.74
CA LYS A 260 -5.36 -41.30 5.70
C LYS A 260 -6.20 -40.67 4.61
N ILE A 261 -6.81 -41.50 3.76
CA ILE A 261 -7.62 -41.05 2.63
C ILE A 261 -8.93 -41.82 2.61
N ASN A 262 -10.04 -41.10 2.40
CA ASN A 262 -11.36 -41.67 2.17
C ASN A 262 -11.94 -41.11 0.86
N VAL A 263 -12.58 -41.99 0.09
CA VAL A 263 -13.41 -41.56 -1.06
C VAL A 263 -14.78 -41.17 -0.52
N LEU A 264 -15.19 -39.92 -0.73
CA LEU A 264 -16.42 -39.37 -0.20
C LEU A 264 -17.63 -40.20 -0.64
N GLY A 265 -18.57 -40.40 0.29
CA GLY A 265 -19.71 -41.31 0.13
C GLY A 265 -19.43 -42.75 0.56
N THR A 266 -18.23 -43.06 1.07
CA THR A 266 -17.88 -44.39 1.62
C THR A 266 -17.49 -44.31 3.09
N LYS A 267 -17.63 -45.42 3.83
CA LYS A 267 -17.26 -45.51 5.26
C LYS A 267 -15.78 -45.89 5.49
N ASN A 268 -15.15 -46.52 4.50
CA ASN A 268 -13.82 -47.11 4.66
C ASN A 268 -12.73 -46.08 4.35
N LYS A 269 -11.72 -45.98 5.21
CA LYS A 269 -10.50 -45.20 4.95
C LYS A 269 -9.33 -46.13 4.60
N GLN A 270 -8.38 -45.62 3.84
CA GLN A 270 -7.13 -46.30 3.51
C GLN A 270 -5.96 -45.50 4.08
N GLU A 271 -4.95 -46.19 4.61
CA GLU A 271 -3.78 -45.57 5.23
C GLU A 271 -2.51 -45.85 4.42
N PHE A 272 -1.71 -44.82 4.20
CA PHE A 272 -0.43 -44.92 3.49
C PHE A 272 0.70 -44.35 4.36
N PRO A 273 1.85 -45.03 4.47
CA PRO A 273 2.99 -44.52 5.23
C PRO A 273 3.61 -43.32 4.52
N LEU A 274 3.92 -42.27 5.28
CA LEU A 274 4.66 -41.10 4.80
C LEU A 274 6.18 -41.33 4.93
N VAL A 275 6.97 -40.49 4.27
CA VAL A 275 8.43 -40.52 4.37
C VAL A 275 8.86 -40.12 5.79
N GLY A 276 9.93 -40.72 6.32
CA GLY A 276 10.49 -40.32 7.61
C GLY A 276 10.90 -38.85 7.62
N GLU A 277 10.71 -38.17 8.76
CA GLU A 277 11.02 -36.74 8.94
C GLU A 277 10.22 -35.78 8.04
N THR A 278 9.05 -36.21 7.58
CA THR A 278 8.11 -35.33 6.86
C THR A 278 7.70 -34.15 7.75
N THR A 279 7.85 -32.93 7.23
CA THR A 279 7.46 -31.69 7.90
C THR A 279 6.16 -31.12 7.35
N SER A 280 5.82 -31.42 6.09
CA SER A 280 4.54 -31.04 5.49
C SER A 280 4.14 -32.00 4.37
N VAL A 281 2.82 -32.12 4.16
CA VAL A 281 2.21 -32.93 3.11
C VAL A 281 1.26 -32.06 2.31
N GLU A 282 1.31 -32.19 0.99
CA GLU A 282 0.43 -31.49 0.07
C GLU A 282 -0.18 -32.46 -0.92
N ILE A 283 -1.45 -32.28 -1.26
CA ILE A 283 -2.13 -33.09 -2.27
C ILE A 283 -2.49 -32.22 -3.46
N HIS A 284 -2.21 -32.74 -4.65
CA HIS A 284 -2.44 -32.08 -5.92
C HIS A 284 -3.32 -32.99 -6.77
N ALA A 285 -4.54 -32.55 -7.06
CA ALA A 285 -5.51 -33.33 -7.83
C ALA A 285 -6.23 -32.48 -8.87
N PRO A 286 -6.77 -33.12 -9.93
CA PRO A 286 -7.51 -32.42 -10.97
C PRO A 286 -8.90 -32.00 -10.48
N HIS A 287 -9.46 -30.94 -11.05
CA HIS A 287 -10.80 -30.45 -10.67
C HIS A 287 -11.91 -30.79 -11.69
N LEU A 288 -11.56 -31.27 -12.88
CA LEU A 288 -12.55 -31.56 -13.93
C LEU A 288 -13.17 -32.95 -13.72
N ILE A 289 -14.45 -33.08 -14.06
CA ILE A 289 -15.22 -34.34 -13.93
C ILE A 289 -14.64 -35.42 -14.85
N GLN A 290 -14.20 -35.03 -16.04
CA GLN A 290 -13.63 -35.90 -17.06
C GLN A 290 -12.16 -36.24 -16.83
N SER A 291 -11.49 -35.59 -15.87
CA SER A 291 -10.09 -35.86 -15.59
C SER A 291 -9.90 -37.27 -15.06
N GLN A 292 -8.79 -37.89 -15.45
CA GLN A 292 -8.44 -39.20 -14.90
C GLN A 292 -8.36 -39.15 -13.36
N PRO A 293 -8.79 -40.24 -12.67
CA PRO A 293 -8.87 -40.31 -11.21
C PRO A 293 -7.51 -40.58 -10.58
N HIS A 294 -6.56 -39.68 -10.85
CA HIS A 294 -5.23 -39.67 -10.26
C HIS A 294 -5.01 -38.42 -9.43
N PHE A 295 -4.24 -38.56 -8.36
CA PHE A 295 -3.79 -37.45 -7.53
C PHE A 295 -2.36 -37.69 -7.07
N LEU A 296 -1.65 -36.60 -6.80
CA LEU A 296 -0.27 -36.62 -6.36
C LEU A 296 -0.20 -36.19 -4.89
N VAL A 297 0.51 -36.95 -4.09
CA VAL A 297 0.84 -36.62 -2.70
C VAL A 297 2.31 -36.22 -2.65
N GLN A 298 2.56 -34.96 -2.33
CA GLN A 298 3.89 -34.43 -2.09
C GLN A 298 4.21 -34.52 -0.60
N SER A 299 5.35 -35.11 -0.25
CA SER A 299 5.90 -35.12 1.11
C SER A 299 7.18 -34.31 1.14
N ARG A 300 7.22 -33.27 1.98
CA ARG A 300 8.38 -32.41 2.18
C ARG A 300 9.11 -32.78 3.47
N THR A 301 10.43 -32.87 3.40
CA THR A 301 11.32 -32.96 4.56
C THR A 301 12.15 -31.68 4.63
N LYS A 302 12.97 -31.50 5.69
CA LYS A 302 13.84 -30.31 5.81
C LYS A 302 14.86 -30.15 4.67
N LEU A 303 15.23 -31.23 4.00
CA LEU A 303 16.32 -31.23 3.01
C LEU A 303 15.91 -31.75 1.63
N ALA A 304 14.77 -32.42 1.52
CA ALA A 304 14.37 -33.12 0.29
C ALA A 304 12.85 -33.23 0.13
N ASN A 305 12.42 -33.45 -1.12
CA ASN A 305 11.01 -33.57 -1.48
C ASN A 305 10.74 -34.81 -2.32
N LYS A 306 9.70 -35.58 -1.96
CA LYS A 306 9.21 -36.76 -2.68
C LYS A 306 7.77 -36.53 -3.12
N ALA A 307 7.36 -37.19 -4.21
CA ALA A 307 5.95 -37.29 -4.56
C ALA A 307 5.55 -38.73 -4.91
N ASP A 308 4.39 -39.15 -4.43
CA ASP A 308 3.76 -40.44 -4.74
C ASP A 308 2.44 -40.17 -5.49
N VAL A 309 2.22 -40.85 -6.62
CA VAL A 309 1.00 -40.70 -7.43
C VAL A 309 0.08 -41.88 -7.19
N PHE A 310 -1.19 -41.58 -6.92
CA PHE A 310 -2.23 -42.56 -6.60
C PHE A 310 -3.31 -42.57 -7.67
N HIS A 311 -3.94 -43.73 -7.83
CA HIS A 311 -5.07 -43.99 -8.71
C HIS A 311 -6.29 -44.42 -7.89
N ILE A 312 -7.46 -43.87 -8.22
CA ILE A 312 -8.74 -44.26 -7.65
C ILE A 312 -9.52 -45.08 -8.69
N ASP A 313 -9.81 -46.33 -8.36
CA ASP A 313 -10.71 -47.15 -9.16
C ASP A 313 -12.15 -46.67 -8.98
N LEU A 314 -12.77 -46.17 -10.05
CA LEU A 314 -14.11 -45.58 -9.98
C LEU A 314 -15.22 -46.59 -9.63
N LYS A 315 -15.00 -47.90 -9.84
CA LYS A 315 -15.96 -48.97 -9.55
C LYS A 315 -15.80 -49.49 -8.13
N SER A 316 -14.59 -49.86 -7.74
CA SER A 316 -14.31 -50.42 -6.41
C SER A 316 -14.10 -49.37 -5.32
N LYS A 317 -13.83 -48.12 -5.72
CA LYS A 317 -13.40 -47.01 -4.84
C LYS A 317 -12.10 -47.31 -4.07
N ALA A 318 -11.32 -48.30 -4.53
CA ALA A 318 -10.01 -48.60 -3.98
C ALA A 318 -8.98 -47.55 -4.43
N ILE A 319 -8.02 -47.22 -3.56
CA ILE A 319 -6.94 -46.28 -3.85
C ILE A 319 -5.65 -47.10 -3.91
N THR A 320 -4.95 -47.01 -5.03
CA THR A 320 -3.70 -47.75 -5.25
C THR A 320 -2.59 -46.79 -5.64
N LYS A 321 -1.36 -47.07 -5.21
CA LYS A 321 -0.19 -46.30 -5.67
C LYS A 321 0.09 -46.67 -7.12
N ALA A 322 0.06 -45.68 -8.01
CA ALA A 322 0.32 -45.86 -9.43
C ALA A 322 1.84 -45.88 -9.72
N TYR A 323 2.56 -44.86 -9.25
CA TYR A 323 4.02 -44.76 -9.35
C TYR A 323 4.55 -43.74 -8.33
N ASP A 324 5.88 -43.61 -8.22
CA ASP A 324 6.53 -42.52 -7.48
C ASP A 324 7.45 -41.69 -8.35
N LEU A 325 7.63 -40.45 -7.92
CA LEU A 325 8.62 -39.52 -8.44
C LEU A 325 9.77 -39.45 -7.44
N PRO A 326 11.02 -39.42 -7.93
CA PRO A 326 12.20 -39.57 -7.09
C PRO A 326 12.30 -38.45 -6.06
N LEU A 327 12.85 -38.82 -4.89
CA LEU A 327 13.30 -37.87 -3.88
C LEU A 327 14.42 -37.02 -4.49
N LEU A 328 14.24 -35.71 -4.53
CA LEU A 328 15.28 -34.76 -4.94
C LEU A 328 15.65 -33.88 -3.76
N ASP A 329 16.94 -33.54 -3.68
CA ASP A 329 17.49 -32.61 -2.70
C ASP A 329 17.02 -31.17 -3.02
N GLY A 330 16.80 -30.39 -1.96
CA GLY A 330 16.32 -29.01 -2.04
C GLY A 330 14.81 -28.89 -2.11
N GLU A 331 14.33 -27.64 -2.05
CA GLU A 331 12.91 -27.32 -2.13
C GLU A 331 12.38 -27.53 -3.55
N SER A 332 11.22 -28.18 -3.69
CA SER A 332 10.55 -28.31 -4.97
C SER A 332 9.05 -28.19 -4.80
N VAL A 333 8.39 -27.61 -5.80
CA VAL A 333 6.94 -27.41 -5.80
C VAL A 333 6.29 -28.24 -6.89
N PHE A 334 5.18 -28.88 -6.55
CA PHE A 334 4.31 -29.53 -7.53
C PHE A 334 3.08 -28.68 -7.83
N SER A 335 2.51 -28.88 -9.01
CA SER A 335 1.22 -28.33 -9.40
C SER A 335 0.53 -29.26 -10.38
N THR A 336 -0.81 -29.27 -10.35
CA THR A 336 -1.63 -30.06 -11.26
C THR A 336 -2.25 -29.18 -12.34
N SER A 337 -2.26 -29.68 -13.57
CA SER A 337 -3.05 -29.10 -14.66
C SER A 337 -3.82 -30.20 -15.39
N SER A 338 -4.99 -29.86 -15.92
CA SER A 338 -5.82 -30.79 -16.68
C SER A 338 -6.12 -30.21 -18.07
N SER A 339 -6.12 -31.06 -19.08
CA SER A 339 -6.56 -30.72 -20.43
C SER A 339 -7.41 -31.86 -20.97
N ALA A 340 -8.73 -31.63 -21.03
CA ALA A 340 -9.72 -32.69 -21.20
C ALA A 340 -9.53 -33.78 -20.13
N SER A 341 -9.38 -35.04 -20.52
CA SER A 341 -9.17 -36.14 -19.57
C SER A 341 -7.71 -36.29 -19.09
N ASN A 342 -6.75 -35.65 -19.76
CA ASN A 342 -5.34 -35.80 -19.43
C ASN A 342 -4.98 -34.93 -18.22
N VAL A 343 -4.27 -35.52 -17.27
CA VAL A 343 -3.78 -34.83 -16.07
C VAL A 343 -2.25 -34.81 -16.13
N TYR A 344 -1.68 -33.63 -15.87
CA TYR A 344 -0.24 -33.41 -15.87
C TYR A 344 0.20 -32.88 -14.51
N PHE A 345 1.31 -33.40 -14.01
CA PHE A 345 2.00 -32.88 -12.84
C PHE A 345 3.24 -32.13 -13.28
N THR A 346 3.37 -30.88 -12.84
CA THR A 346 4.56 -30.07 -13.10
C THR A 346 5.34 -29.92 -11.80
N ARG A 347 6.62 -30.31 -11.83
CA ARG A 347 7.58 -30.10 -10.74
C ARG A 347 8.50 -28.94 -11.09
N VAL A 348 8.56 -27.94 -10.23
CA VAL A 348 9.56 -26.86 -10.31
C VAL A 348 10.58 -27.07 -9.21
N THR A 349 11.85 -27.06 -9.60
CA THR A 349 13.01 -27.09 -8.72
C THR A 349 13.85 -25.83 -8.98
N PRO A 350 14.83 -25.50 -8.12
CA PRO A 350 15.72 -24.36 -8.36
C PRO A 350 16.53 -24.44 -9.66
N ASN A 351 16.63 -25.64 -10.26
CA ASN A 351 17.48 -25.87 -11.43
C ASN A 351 16.69 -26.20 -12.70
N GLU A 352 15.43 -26.63 -12.57
CA GLU A 352 14.65 -27.14 -13.72
C GLU A 352 13.15 -27.23 -13.48
N VAL A 353 12.41 -27.23 -14.59
CA VAL A 353 10.97 -27.50 -14.68
C VAL A 353 10.75 -28.84 -15.39
N ILE A 354 9.99 -29.74 -14.77
CA ILE A 354 9.72 -31.09 -15.27
C ILE A 354 8.21 -31.31 -15.35
N ILE A 355 7.74 -31.93 -16.44
CA ILE A 355 6.34 -32.36 -16.59
C ILE A 355 6.28 -33.88 -16.66
N THR A 356 5.34 -34.47 -15.92
CA THR A 356 4.97 -35.89 -16.01
C THR A 356 3.47 -36.05 -16.25
N SER A 357 3.08 -37.20 -16.81
CA SER A 357 1.66 -37.56 -16.98
C SER A 357 1.14 -38.24 -15.73
N SER A 358 -0.13 -38.08 -15.38
CA SER A 358 -0.76 -38.89 -14.34
C SER A 358 -0.72 -40.40 -14.58
N MET A 359 -0.53 -40.85 -15.83
CA MET A 359 -0.49 -42.27 -16.19
C MET A 359 0.90 -42.90 -16.11
N SER A 360 1.96 -42.09 -16.06
CA SER A 360 3.33 -42.56 -16.26
C SER A 360 4.35 -41.64 -15.59
N HIS A 361 5.37 -42.24 -14.98
CA HIS A 361 6.55 -41.52 -14.46
C HIS A 361 7.49 -41.00 -15.56
N GLY A 362 7.19 -41.29 -16.83
CA GLY A 362 7.94 -40.81 -17.98
C GLY A 362 7.91 -39.28 -18.08
N ILE A 363 9.09 -38.67 -18.22
CA ILE A 363 9.25 -37.23 -18.37
C ILE A 363 8.75 -36.83 -19.76
N LEU A 364 7.70 -36.01 -19.80
CA LEU A 364 7.13 -35.47 -21.04
C LEU A 364 7.87 -34.22 -21.51
N GLY A 365 8.46 -33.48 -20.58
CA GLY A 365 9.24 -32.29 -20.86
C GLY A 365 10.12 -31.94 -19.67
N ARG A 366 11.33 -31.45 -19.97
CA ARG A 366 12.34 -31.05 -19.00
C ARG A 366 13.06 -29.83 -19.54
N TRP A 367 13.07 -28.75 -18.78
CA TRP A 367 13.74 -27.52 -19.15
C TRP A 367 14.63 -27.05 -18.00
N PRO A 368 15.90 -26.69 -18.25
CA PRO A 368 16.72 -26.04 -17.24
C PRO A 368 16.11 -24.68 -16.88
N LEU A 369 16.15 -24.31 -15.60
CA LEU A 369 15.69 -23.02 -15.13
C LEU A 369 16.77 -21.98 -15.38
N LEU A 370 16.50 -21.05 -16.30
CA LEU A 370 17.40 -19.97 -16.69
C LEU A 370 17.03 -18.70 -15.92
N ALA A 371 17.39 -18.65 -14.63
CA ALA A 371 17.10 -17.52 -13.74
C ALA A 371 18.32 -16.60 -13.47
N GLY A 372 19.43 -16.79 -14.20
CA GLY A 372 20.68 -16.05 -13.95
C GLY A 372 21.33 -16.44 -12.62
N ASP A 373 21.90 -15.46 -11.90
CA ASP A 373 22.54 -15.67 -10.58
C ASP A 373 21.54 -15.83 -9.43
N VAL A 374 20.23 -15.62 -9.68
CA VAL A 374 19.18 -15.68 -8.65
C VAL A 374 18.61 -17.09 -8.57
N LYS A 375 18.76 -17.73 -7.40
CA LYS A 375 18.09 -19.00 -7.10
C LYS A 375 16.63 -18.72 -6.72
N LEU A 376 15.70 -19.26 -7.50
CA LEU A 376 14.26 -19.16 -7.23
C LEU A 376 13.83 -20.31 -6.29
N GLU A 377 13.67 -20.02 -5.01
CA GLU A 377 13.09 -20.93 -4.02
C GLU A 377 11.57 -20.76 -4.04
N ALA A 378 10.85 -21.72 -4.63
CA ALA A 378 9.39 -21.67 -4.77
C ALA A 378 8.69 -22.24 -3.52
N LEU A 379 7.72 -21.51 -2.98
CA LEU A 379 6.86 -21.97 -1.88
C LEU A 379 5.69 -22.82 -2.42
N HIS A 380 4.99 -22.26 -3.40
CA HIS A 380 3.88 -22.90 -4.13
C HIS A 380 3.77 -22.30 -5.55
N GLY A 381 2.96 -22.92 -6.40
CA GLY A 381 2.77 -22.44 -7.76
C GLY A 381 1.67 -23.18 -8.50
N VAL A 382 1.29 -22.64 -9.66
CA VAL A 382 0.31 -23.22 -10.56
C VAL A 382 0.85 -23.30 -11.96
N SER A 383 0.47 -24.34 -12.69
CA SER A 383 0.95 -24.57 -14.05
C SER A 383 -0.20 -24.76 -15.03
N GLU A 384 0.07 -24.42 -16.28
CA GLU A 384 -0.75 -24.79 -17.41
C GLU A 384 0.14 -25.49 -18.45
N VAL A 385 -0.19 -26.75 -18.72
CA VAL A 385 0.49 -27.56 -19.72
C VAL A 385 -0.30 -27.56 -21.02
N ILE A 386 0.37 -27.21 -22.12
CA ILE A 386 -0.19 -27.16 -23.46
C ILE A 386 0.50 -28.24 -24.30
N LYS A 387 -0.29 -29.22 -24.75
CA LYS A 387 0.17 -30.24 -25.71
C LYS A 387 0.12 -29.63 -27.13
N LYS A 388 1.28 -29.49 -27.78
CA LYS A 388 1.41 -28.94 -29.15
C LYS A 388 1.27 -30.01 -30.23
N SER A 389 1.91 -31.15 -30.02
CA SER A 389 1.84 -32.36 -30.86
C SER A 389 1.91 -33.60 -29.95
N GLU A 390 1.95 -34.82 -30.51
CA GLU A 390 1.96 -36.04 -29.69
C GLU A 390 3.11 -36.08 -28.67
N ASP A 391 4.31 -35.65 -29.08
CA ASP A 391 5.54 -35.68 -28.28
C ASP A 391 6.05 -34.27 -27.88
N SER A 392 5.31 -33.20 -28.17
CA SER A 392 5.73 -31.84 -27.86
C SER A 392 4.80 -31.15 -26.87
N PHE A 393 5.36 -30.75 -25.74
CA PHE A 393 4.67 -30.05 -24.66
C PHE A 393 5.28 -28.66 -24.46
N ALA A 394 4.47 -27.74 -23.95
CA ALA A 394 4.91 -26.47 -23.39
C ALA A 394 4.25 -26.27 -22.04
N VAL A 395 4.92 -25.54 -21.14
CA VAL A 395 4.40 -25.22 -19.82
C VAL A 395 4.63 -23.76 -19.49
N ARG A 396 3.61 -23.19 -18.88
CA ARG A 396 3.68 -21.92 -18.16
C ARG A 396 3.43 -22.22 -16.69
N THR A 397 4.33 -21.79 -15.83
CA THR A 397 4.22 -22.00 -14.38
C THR A 397 4.41 -20.70 -13.66
N ALA A 398 3.42 -20.31 -12.86
CA ALA A 398 3.49 -19.14 -12.00
C ALA A 398 3.82 -19.62 -10.57
N ILE A 399 4.96 -19.20 -10.04
CA ILE A 399 5.44 -19.56 -8.70
C ILE A 399 5.44 -18.34 -7.78
N VAL A 400 5.14 -18.57 -6.51
CA VAL A 400 5.42 -17.62 -5.44
C VAL A 400 6.72 -18.05 -4.77
N THR A 401 7.67 -17.12 -4.66
CA THR A 401 8.99 -17.37 -4.07
C THR A 401 8.97 -17.20 -2.56
N ASP A 402 10.02 -17.66 -1.88
CA ASP A 402 10.30 -17.37 -0.46
C ASP A 402 10.41 -15.86 -0.16
N SER A 403 10.59 -15.08 -1.22
CA SER A 403 10.70 -13.64 -1.18
C SER A 403 9.40 -12.88 -1.39
N ASP A 404 8.28 -13.62 -1.44
CA ASP A 404 6.94 -13.12 -1.72
C ASP A 404 6.78 -12.56 -3.15
N ASP A 405 7.75 -12.83 -4.03
CA ASP A 405 7.69 -12.42 -5.43
C ASP A 405 6.90 -13.45 -6.26
N TRP A 406 6.07 -12.95 -7.16
CA TRP A 406 5.29 -13.76 -8.09
C TRP A 406 6.00 -13.80 -9.45
N THR A 407 6.53 -14.98 -9.79
CA THR A 407 7.35 -15.16 -10.99
C THR A 407 6.69 -16.13 -11.96
N LEU A 408 6.59 -15.76 -13.23
CA LEU A 408 6.15 -16.66 -14.28
C LEU A 408 7.34 -17.23 -15.04
N ILE A 409 7.38 -18.55 -15.14
CA ILE A 409 8.36 -19.33 -15.89
C ILE A 409 7.66 -19.93 -17.12
N ARG A 410 8.26 -19.78 -18.29
CA ARG A 410 7.80 -20.37 -19.55
C ARG A 410 8.88 -21.30 -20.08
N ASN A 411 8.62 -22.60 -20.09
CA ASN A 411 9.59 -23.62 -20.56
C ASN A 411 11.01 -23.44 -19.97
N GLY A 412 11.10 -23.14 -18.66
CA GLY A 412 12.38 -22.91 -17.97
C GLY A 412 12.93 -21.48 -18.04
N GLU A 413 12.40 -20.60 -18.88
CA GLU A 413 12.80 -19.19 -18.94
C GLU A 413 11.92 -18.32 -18.05
N VAL A 414 12.51 -17.43 -17.26
CA VAL A 414 11.76 -16.44 -16.47
C VAL A 414 11.18 -15.40 -17.43
N ALA A 415 9.86 -15.34 -17.54
CA ALA A 415 9.15 -14.41 -18.42
C ALA A 415 8.99 -13.03 -17.76
N TRP A 416 8.60 -13.00 -16.49
CA TRP A 416 8.47 -11.79 -15.68
C TRP A 416 8.44 -12.13 -14.19
N THR A 417 8.78 -11.15 -13.36
CA THR A 417 8.67 -11.20 -11.90
C THR A 417 7.93 -9.96 -11.42
N ARG A 418 6.92 -10.16 -10.58
CA ARG A 418 6.18 -9.12 -9.87
C ARG A 418 6.54 -9.16 -8.39
N PHE A 419 6.94 -8.03 -7.83
CA PHE A 419 7.36 -7.91 -6.44
C PHE A 419 6.15 -7.76 -5.50
N GLU A 420 5.26 -8.76 -5.48
CA GLU A 420 4.02 -8.72 -4.69
C GLU A 420 4.27 -8.65 -3.17
N GLY A 421 5.48 -9.01 -2.71
CA GLY A 421 5.94 -8.81 -1.33
C GLY A 421 5.99 -7.35 -0.87
N LEU A 422 6.04 -6.41 -1.81
CA LEU A 422 5.99 -4.96 -1.58
C LEU A 422 4.62 -4.48 -1.07
N SER A 423 3.57 -5.25 -1.37
CA SER A 423 2.20 -4.96 -0.95
C SER A 423 2.04 -5.05 0.56
N GLY A 424 0.97 -4.46 1.10
CA GLY A 424 0.70 -4.53 2.54
C GLY A 424 1.77 -3.79 3.35
N ALA A 425 2.32 -2.72 2.78
CA ALA A 425 3.20 -1.78 3.46
C ALA A 425 2.45 -1.15 4.63
N VAL A 426 3.01 -1.28 5.84
CA VAL A 426 2.38 -0.79 7.08
C VAL A 426 2.98 0.54 7.52
N VAL A 427 4.28 0.72 7.29
CA VAL A 427 4.98 1.97 7.60
C VAL A 427 6.02 2.27 6.52
N ALA A 428 6.22 3.56 6.24
CA ALA A 428 7.28 4.04 5.36
C ALA A 428 7.86 5.36 5.87
N THR A 429 9.10 5.65 5.48
CA THR A 429 9.77 6.92 5.74
C THR A 429 10.59 7.35 4.53
N TRP A 430 10.77 8.65 4.39
CA TRP A 430 11.73 9.21 3.45
C TRP A 430 13.12 9.16 4.09
N ALA A 431 14.12 8.74 3.33
CA ALA A 431 15.52 8.75 3.74
C ALA A 431 16.37 9.45 2.67
N GLU A 432 17.32 10.25 3.12
CA GLU A 432 18.31 10.86 2.26
C GLU A 432 19.33 9.83 1.75
N ILE A 433 19.83 10.05 0.53
CA ILE A 433 20.96 9.28 0.00
C ILE A 433 22.23 9.80 0.70
N PRO A 434 23.01 8.96 1.41
CA PRO A 434 24.17 9.42 2.18
C PRO A 434 25.20 10.15 1.30
N GLU A 435 25.75 11.27 1.81
CA GLU A 435 26.89 11.93 1.17
C GLU A 435 28.18 11.12 1.33
N SER A 436 29.12 11.26 0.39
CA SER A 436 30.50 10.88 0.66
C SER A 436 31.01 11.78 1.80
N GLU A 437 31.19 11.20 2.99
CA GLU A 437 31.54 11.92 4.22
C GLU A 437 32.73 12.89 4.08
N ASP A 438 33.61 12.68 3.10
CA ASP A 438 34.84 13.43 2.88
C ASP A 438 34.63 14.94 2.64
N LEU A 439 33.59 15.34 1.88
CA LEU A 439 33.38 16.78 1.59
C LEU A 439 32.71 17.51 2.76
N ALA A 440 31.72 16.89 3.39
CA ALA A 440 31.04 17.47 4.56
C ALA A 440 32.00 17.61 5.75
N LYS A 441 32.78 16.56 6.06
CA LYS A 441 33.78 16.61 7.15
C LYS A 441 34.87 17.65 6.91
N THR A 442 35.29 17.84 5.66
CA THR A 442 36.30 18.87 5.34
C THR A 442 35.75 20.28 5.45
N LEU A 443 34.50 20.53 5.03
CA LEU A 443 33.85 21.83 5.20
C LEU A 443 33.58 22.16 6.68
N ASP A 444 33.18 21.17 7.47
CA ASP A 444 32.93 21.35 8.91
C ASP A 444 34.24 21.59 9.69
N ALA A 445 35.33 20.91 9.29
CA ALA A 445 36.67 21.20 9.81
C ALA A 445 37.18 22.60 9.42
N GLU A 446 36.83 23.10 8.22
CA GLU A 446 37.16 24.47 7.80
C GLU A 446 36.44 25.50 8.69
N ALA A 447 35.16 25.27 9.02
CA ALA A 447 34.32 26.18 9.80
C ALA A 447 34.79 26.38 11.25
N HIS A 448 35.40 25.35 11.85
CA HIS A 448 35.90 25.38 13.23
C HIS A 448 37.40 25.70 13.35
N SER A 449 38.07 26.01 12.24
CA SER A 449 39.51 26.34 12.20
C SER A 449 39.77 27.85 12.16
N ASN A 450 41.02 28.26 12.40
CA ASN A 450 41.44 29.66 12.28
C ASN A 450 41.23 30.15 10.82
N PRO A 451 40.77 31.39 10.58
CA PRO A 451 40.60 31.95 9.23
C PRO A 451 41.77 31.73 8.25
N LEU A 452 43.02 31.79 8.72
CA LEU A 452 44.19 31.59 7.86
C LEU A 452 44.37 30.11 7.46
N SER A 453 44.16 29.18 8.39
CA SER A 453 44.21 27.74 8.09
C SER A 453 43.07 27.31 7.19
N ALA A 454 41.86 27.83 7.43
CA ALA A 454 40.70 27.62 6.55
C ALA A 454 40.97 28.12 5.13
N TYR A 455 41.58 29.30 4.97
CA TYR A 455 41.93 29.85 3.66
C TYR A 455 42.97 28.98 2.93
N ILE A 456 44.06 28.58 3.60
CA ILE A 456 45.09 27.70 3.01
C ILE A 456 44.48 26.35 2.63
N HIS A 457 43.64 25.78 3.49
CA HIS A 457 42.93 24.53 3.23
C HIS A 457 42.03 24.65 1.99
N ARG A 458 41.24 25.73 1.89
CA ARG A 458 40.38 26.02 0.73
C ARG A 458 41.16 26.16 -0.56
N VAL A 459 42.28 26.90 -0.56
CA VAL A 459 43.13 27.05 -1.75
C VAL A 459 43.71 25.70 -2.16
N LYS A 460 44.22 24.90 -1.20
CA LYS A 460 44.75 23.56 -1.48
C LYS A 460 43.68 22.63 -2.04
N ARG A 461 42.46 22.69 -1.50
CA ARG A 461 41.29 21.96 -2.02
C ARG A 461 40.97 22.38 -3.45
N HIS A 462 40.85 23.68 -3.74
CA HIS A 462 40.60 24.15 -5.10
C HIS A 462 41.70 23.75 -6.09
N VAL A 463 42.97 23.78 -5.66
CA VAL A 463 44.10 23.29 -6.48
C VAL A 463 43.99 21.79 -6.73
N ASN A 464 43.61 21.00 -5.73
CA ASN A 464 43.36 19.57 -5.91
C ASN A 464 42.15 19.33 -6.83
N ASP A 465 41.08 20.12 -6.71
CA ASP A 465 39.88 20.02 -7.56
C ASP A 465 40.19 20.32 -9.03
N LEU A 466 41.23 21.10 -9.35
CA LEU A 466 41.68 21.34 -10.73
C LEU A 466 42.08 20.06 -11.46
N GLN A 467 42.43 18.97 -10.76
CA GLN A 467 42.72 17.69 -11.41
C GLN A 467 41.51 17.12 -12.17
N TYR A 468 40.29 17.51 -11.78
CA TYR A 468 39.04 17.13 -12.43
C TYR A 468 38.61 18.10 -13.54
N LEU A 469 39.31 19.24 -13.70
CA LEU A 469 38.98 20.26 -14.71
C LEU A 469 39.01 19.72 -16.16
N PRO A 470 39.97 18.88 -16.59
CA PRO A 470 39.96 18.33 -17.95
C PRO A 470 38.69 17.52 -18.25
N ALA A 471 38.27 16.66 -17.31
CA ALA A 471 37.03 15.88 -17.43
C ALA A 471 35.79 16.78 -17.42
N PHE A 472 35.78 17.83 -16.58
CA PHE A 472 34.71 18.83 -16.58
C PHE A 472 34.59 19.55 -17.93
N LEU A 473 35.69 20.06 -18.49
CA LEU A 473 35.71 20.75 -19.78
C LEU A 473 35.24 19.84 -20.93
N GLN A 474 35.63 18.56 -20.91
CA GLN A 474 35.16 17.55 -21.88
C GLN A 474 33.64 17.32 -21.77
N SER A 475 33.04 17.51 -20.60
CA SER A 475 31.59 17.35 -20.39
C SER A 475 30.75 18.55 -20.86
N ILE A 476 31.36 19.73 -21.04
CA ILE A 476 30.63 20.99 -21.36
C ILE A 476 29.85 20.91 -22.68
N PRO A 477 30.41 20.45 -23.82
CA PRO A 477 29.67 20.37 -25.06
C PRO A 477 28.43 19.46 -24.95
N GLY A 478 28.58 18.30 -24.29
CA GLY A 478 27.47 17.36 -24.05
C GLY A 478 26.38 17.96 -23.16
N ARG A 479 26.75 18.67 -22.08
CA ARG A 479 25.82 19.36 -21.18
C ARG A 479 25.09 20.53 -21.84
N LEU A 480 25.77 21.27 -22.72
CA LEU A 480 25.14 22.35 -23.49
C LEU A 480 24.14 21.79 -24.50
N LEU A 481 24.51 20.75 -25.24
CA LEU A 481 23.60 20.11 -26.19
C LEU A 481 22.39 19.48 -25.48
N SER A 482 22.58 18.76 -24.38
CA SER A 482 21.46 18.19 -23.63
C SER A 482 20.55 19.26 -23.04
N SER A 483 21.12 20.33 -22.47
CA SER A 483 20.33 21.41 -21.88
C SER A 483 19.55 22.24 -22.90
N ILE A 484 20.02 22.38 -24.14
CA ILE A 484 19.37 23.15 -25.22
C ILE A 484 18.38 22.31 -26.02
N VAL A 485 18.72 21.06 -26.33
CA VAL A 485 17.92 20.17 -27.19
C VAL A 485 16.92 19.34 -26.37
N GLY A 486 17.06 19.29 -25.04
CA GLY A 486 16.13 18.57 -24.17
C GLY A 486 16.25 17.05 -24.27
N SER A 487 17.34 16.54 -24.84
CA SER A 487 17.61 15.11 -24.82
C SER A 487 18.16 14.73 -23.45
N ASP A 488 17.37 14.00 -22.66
CA ASP A 488 17.86 13.26 -21.50
C ASP A 488 18.94 12.30 -21.98
N ILE A 489 20.21 12.70 -21.85
CA ILE A 489 21.32 11.78 -22.05
C ILE A 489 21.23 10.79 -20.90
N LEU A 490 20.76 9.58 -21.23
CA LEU A 490 20.73 8.36 -20.43
C LEU A 490 21.77 8.41 -19.31
N LYS A 491 21.34 8.75 -18.09
CA LYS A 491 22.15 8.49 -16.90
C LYS A 491 22.31 6.96 -16.81
N SER A 492 23.50 6.48 -16.50
CA SER A 492 23.72 5.05 -16.24
C SER A 492 22.86 4.61 -15.05
N ASP A 493 21.91 3.71 -15.31
CA ASP A 493 20.75 3.34 -14.47
C ASP A 493 21.04 2.75 -13.07
N THR A 494 22.30 2.62 -12.63
CA THR A 494 22.62 1.76 -11.48
C THR A 494 23.25 2.47 -10.27
N ALA A 495 23.66 3.73 -10.38
CA ALA A 495 24.31 4.44 -9.28
C ALA A 495 23.35 5.38 -8.55
N LEU A 496 23.05 5.05 -7.29
CA LEU A 496 22.33 5.94 -6.37
C LEU A 496 23.09 7.26 -6.24
N THR A 497 22.49 8.34 -6.74
CA THR A 497 23.10 9.67 -6.71
C THR A 497 22.07 10.72 -6.34
N ARG A 498 22.48 11.63 -5.43
CA ARG A 498 21.70 12.82 -5.11
C ARG A 498 21.66 13.75 -6.32
N ASP A 499 20.51 14.36 -6.55
CA ASP A 499 20.35 15.44 -7.50
C ASP A 499 20.46 16.80 -6.80
N SER A 500 20.71 17.86 -7.57
CA SER A 500 20.86 19.22 -7.02
C SER A 500 19.54 19.82 -6.53
N PHE A 501 18.40 19.27 -6.93
CA PHE A 501 17.07 19.76 -6.57
C PHE A 501 16.43 18.96 -5.41
N GLY A 502 17.08 17.89 -4.95
CA GLY A 502 16.62 17.06 -3.85
C GLY A 502 15.37 16.25 -4.18
N PHE A 503 15.19 15.91 -5.46
CA PHE A 503 14.14 15.02 -5.92
C PHE A 503 14.47 13.53 -5.72
N ASN A 504 15.76 13.18 -5.75
CA ASN A 504 16.25 11.83 -5.59
C ASN A 504 16.42 11.53 -4.11
N LYS A 505 15.40 10.89 -3.55
CA LYS A 505 15.40 10.37 -2.18
C LYS A 505 15.02 8.90 -2.18
N LEU A 506 15.33 8.21 -1.09
CA LEU A 506 14.91 6.85 -0.87
C LEU A 506 13.60 6.83 -0.09
N VAL A 507 12.68 5.95 -0.48
CA VAL A 507 11.56 5.56 0.35
C VAL A 507 11.90 4.21 0.95
N VAL A 508 12.05 4.16 2.27
CA VAL A 508 12.25 2.90 2.99
C VAL A 508 10.95 2.52 3.67
N LEU A 509 10.51 1.28 3.45
CA LEU A 509 9.23 0.80 3.95
C LEU A 509 9.33 -0.62 4.51
N ALA A 510 8.40 -0.91 5.42
CA ALA A 510 8.22 -2.22 6.02
C ALA A 510 6.82 -2.76 5.72
N THR A 511 6.73 -4.05 5.39
CA THR A 511 5.47 -4.72 5.10
C THR A 511 5.05 -5.63 6.25
N ARG A 512 3.75 -5.89 6.35
CA ARG A 512 3.17 -6.81 7.35
C ARG A 512 3.73 -8.24 7.29
N ARG A 513 4.47 -8.61 6.25
CA ARG A 513 5.06 -9.95 6.07
C ARG A 513 6.47 -10.06 6.63
N GLY A 514 7.04 -8.98 7.17
CA GLY A 514 8.43 -8.99 7.63
C GLY A 514 9.45 -8.61 6.56
N LYS A 515 9.02 -7.93 5.49
CA LYS A 515 9.90 -7.46 4.41
C LYS A 515 10.22 -5.97 4.56
N LEU A 516 11.46 -5.62 4.22
CA LEU A 516 11.94 -4.25 4.11
C LEU A 516 12.35 -3.98 2.67
N TYR A 517 12.00 -2.81 2.16
CA TYR A 517 12.37 -2.36 0.81
C TYR A 517 12.94 -0.95 0.86
N GLY A 518 13.94 -0.69 0.02
CA GLY A 518 14.42 0.66 -0.30
C GLY A 518 14.11 0.97 -1.77
N LEU A 519 13.27 1.98 -2.00
CA LEU A 519 12.85 2.43 -3.33
C LEU A 519 13.53 3.75 -3.68
N ASP A 520 14.05 3.88 -4.90
CA ASP A 520 14.56 5.15 -5.42
C ASP A 520 13.42 5.96 -6.04
N ALA A 521 12.92 6.96 -5.32
CA ALA A 521 11.87 7.84 -5.82
C ALA A 521 12.32 8.73 -6.99
N GLY A 522 13.63 8.93 -7.14
CA GLY A 522 14.23 9.64 -8.26
C GLY A 522 14.22 8.83 -9.56
N ASN A 523 14.26 7.50 -9.45
CA ASN A 523 14.28 6.56 -10.56
C ASN A 523 13.00 5.71 -10.62
N GLN A 524 11.85 6.38 -10.76
CA GLN A 524 10.54 5.74 -10.92
C GLN A 524 10.20 4.68 -9.86
N GLY A 525 10.69 4.84 -8.63
CA GLY A 525 10.42 3.89 -7.54
C GLY A 525 11.10 2.54 -7.70
N HIS A 526 12.20 2.47 -8.46
CA HIS A 526 12.98 1.25 -8.64
C HIS A 526 13.43 0.67 -7.28
N ILE A 527 13.29 -0.65 -7.11
CA ILE A 527 13.71 -1.36 -5.90
C ILE A 527 15.24 -1.44 -5.89
N VAL A 528 15.89 -0.63 -5.06
CA VAL A 528 17.35 -0.64 -4.87
C VAL A 528 17.78 -1.89 -4.13
N TRP A 529 17.04 -2.21 -3.06
CA TRP A 529 17.29 -3.38 -2.23
C TRP A 529 15.99 -3.86 -1.60
N SER A 530 15.95 -5.16 -1.32
CA SER A 530 14.88 -5.82 -0.59
C SER A 530 15.49 -6.79 0.41
N LYS A 531 14.95 -6.87 1.61
CA LYS A 531 15.44 -7.76 2.67
C LYS A 531 14.30 -8.35 3.47
N THR A 532 14.38 -9.64 3.77
CA THR A 532 13.53 -10.26 4.80
C THR A 532 14.14 -10.02 6.16
N ALA A 533 13.38 -9.47 7.10
CA ALA A 533 13.79 -9.22 8.48
C ALA A 533 13.84 -10.52 9.32
N ARG A 534 14.53 -11.57 8.83
CA ARG A 534 14.67 -12.88 9.52
C ARG A 534 15.39 -12.77 10.87
N GLU A 535 16.20 -11.72 11.03
CA GLU A 535 16.96 -11.41 12.25
C GLU A 535 16.05 -10.99 13.42
N THR A 536 14.83 -10.59 13.12
CA THR A 536 13.79 -10.33 14.11
C THR A 536 12.75 -11.46 14.03
N PRO A 537 12.51 -12.24 15.11
CA PRO A 537 11.45 -13.23 15.15
C PRO A 537 10.13 -12.49 15.28
N SER A 538 9.59 -12.03 14.15
CA SER A 538 8.30 -11.34 14.14
C SER A 538 7.18 -12.38 14.07
N THR A 539 6.22 -12.26 14.98
CA THR A 539 4.86 -12.75 14.78
C THR A 539 4.40 -12.41 13.36
N LYS A 540 3.72 -13.33 12.66
CA LYS A 540 3.07 -13.04 11.38
C LYS A 540 1.57 -12.84 11.64
N PRO A 541 0.97 -11.68 11.30
CA PRO A 541 1.56 -10.50 10.65
C PRO A 541 2.51 -9.70 11.55
N TRP A 542 3.53 -9.07 10.96
CA TRP A 542 4.49 -8.19 11.63
C TRP A 542 3.82 -6.87 12.00
N ASP A 543 3.59 -6.67 13.29
CA ASP A 543 3.00 -5.45 13.85
C ASP A 543 4.08 -4.39 14.05
N VAL A 544 4.39 -3.63 13.00
CA VAL A 544 5.37 -2.54 13.04
C VAL A 544 4.72 -1.27 13.59
N LYS A 545 5.30 -0.70 14.65
CA LYS A 545 4.77 0.53 15.27
C LYS A 545 5.41 1.79 14.73
N VAL A 546 6.72 1.78 14.49
CA VAL A 546 7.47 2.99 14.08
C VAL A 546 8.59 2.65 13.10
N ILE A 547 8.78 3.56 12.14
CA ILE A 547 9.95 3.65 11.27
C ILE A 547 10.51 5.07 11.31
N HIS A 548 11.83 5.21 11.38
CA HIS A 548 12.49 6.52 11.42
C HIS A 548 13.82 6.48 10.67
N ALA A 549 14.05 7.46 9.80
CA ALA A 549 15.33 7.68 9.12
C ALA A 549 16.16 8.72 9.87
N ASP A 550 17.38 8.33 10.25
CA ASP A 550 18.45 9.24 10.68
C ASP A 550 19.30 9.57 9.46
N ASP A 551 18.94 10.66 8.78
CA ASP A 551 19.59 11.13 7.55
C ASP A 551 21.07 11.50 7.77
N THR A 552 21.46 11.84 9.01
CA THR A 552 22.85 12.19 9.33
C THR A 552 23.76 10.96 9.34
N LYS A 553 23.25 9.83 9.84
CA LYS A 553 23.97 8.55 9.87
C LYS A 553 23.70 7.67 8.64
N GLY A 554 22.66 7.99 7.86
CA GLY A 554 22.20 7.16 6.75
C GLY A 554 21.58 5.84 7.23
N PHE A 555 20.95 5.84 8.40
CA PHE A 555 20.34 4.65 9.02
C PHE A 555 18.82 4.77 9.08
N VAL A 556 18.13 3.65 8.93
CA VAL A 556 16.69 3.54 9.14
C VAL A 556 16.42 2.52 10.22
N THR A 557 15.70 2.95 11.26
CA THR A 557 15.29 2.12 12.39
C THR A 557 13.83 1.72 12.24
N VAL A 558 13.53 0.44 12.35
CA VAL A 558 12.17 -0.12 12.34
C VAL A 558 11.94 -0.83 13.68
N ARG A 559 10.85 -0.51 14.38
CA ARG A 559 10.47 -1.10 15.68
C ARG A 559 9.11 -1.81 15.60
N GLY A 560 9.07 -3.06 16.06
CA GLY A 560 7.85 -3.86 16.14
C GLY A 560 7.24 -3.90 17.54
N ALA A 561 5.98 -4.33 17.62
CA ALA A 561 5.16 -4.27 18.83
C ALA A 561 5.67 -5.15 19.99
N ASN A 562 6.49 -6.17 19.72
CA ASN A 562 6.97 -7.12 20.73
C ASN A 562 8.37 -6.76 21.26
N GLY A 563 8.79 -5.50 21.09
CA GLY A 563 10.09 -5.03 21.56
C GLY A 563 11.22 -5.19 20.55
N GLU A 564 10.99 -5.89 19.44
CA GLU A 564 12.00 -6.10 18.40
C GLU A 564 12.32 -4.81 17.65
N TYR A 565 13.57 -4.68 17.20
CA TYR A 565 13.94 -3.63 16.26
C TYR A 565 15.03 -4.08 15.30
N ILE A 566 15.11 -3.38 14.17
CA ILE A 566 16.17 -3.55 13.19
C ILE A 566 16.61 -2.17 12.68
N ILE A 567 17.92 -1.97 12.62
CA ILE A 567 18.56 -0.78 12.05
C ILE A 567 19.27 -1.22 10.79
N VAL A 568 18.89 -0.62 9.66
CA VAL A 568 19.49 -0.89 8.34
C VAL A 568 20.10 0.37 7.75
N ARG A 569 21.10 0.21 6.90
CA ARG A 569 21.58 1.31 6.04
C ARG A 569 20.51 1.69 5.03
N SER A 570 20.25 2.99 4.85
CA SER A 570 19.20 3.49 3.94
C SER A 570 19.47 3.09 2.47
N ASP A 571 20.73 3.13 2.04
CA ASP A 571 21.18 2.91 0.66
C ASP A 571 21.35 1.44 0.28
N THR A 572 21.77 0.57 1.20
CA THR A 572 22.05 -0.85 0.89
C THR A 572 21.15 -1.86 1.58
N GLY A 573 20.32 -1.45 2.55
CA GLY A 573 19.50 -2.35 3.36
C GLY A 573 20.29 -3.31 4.26
N LYS A 574 21.60 -3.08 4.43
CA LYS A 574 22.45 -3.94 5.26
C LYS A 574 22.14 -3.67 6.73
N THR A 575 21.93 -4.72 7.50
CA THR A 575 21.70 -4.64 8.95
C THR A 575 22.96 -4.09 9.62
N VAL A 576 22.76 -3.03 10.40
CA VAL A 576 23.77 -2.44 11.29
C VAL A 576 23.62 -3.08 12.67
N GLU A 577 22.40 -3.11 13.18
CA GLU A 577 22.04 -3.63 14.49
C GLU A 577 20.62 -4.20 14.44
N SER A 578 20.36 -5.25 15.21
CA SER A 578 19.03 -5.85 15.32
C SER A 578 18.84 -6.48 16.69
N MET A 579 17.61 -6.42 17.19
CA MET A 579 17.23 -7.06 18.44
C MET A 579 15.97 -7.90 18.24
N PRO A 580 16.00 -9.22 18.58
CA PRO A 580 14.84 -10.09 18.46
C PRO A 580 13.71 -9.76 19.46
N ALA A 581 12.51 -10.23 19.16
CA ALA A 581 11.33 -10.08 20.02
C ALA A 581 11.51 -10.77 21.37
N GLY A 582 10.90 -10.21 22.41
CA GLY A 582 10.92 -10.76 23.78
C GLY A 582 12.14 -10.37 24.62
N MET A 583 13.17 -9.73 24.05
CA MET A 583 14.27 -9.15 24.84
C MET A 583 13.94 -7.76 25.41
N TRP A 584 12.98 -7.06 24.79
CA TRP A 584 12.44 -5.80 25.29
C TRP A 584 10.94 -5.96 25.54
N PRO A 585 10.37 -5.26 26.53
CA PRO A 585 8.93 -5.28 26.75
C PRO A 585 8.12 -4.89 25.50
N PRO A 586 6.88 -5.39 25.35
CA PRO A 586 6.00 -4.97 24.28
C PRO A 586 5.78 -3.45 24.27
N LEU A 587 5.74 -2.88 23.07
CA LEU A 587 5.61 -1.44 22.84
C LEU A 587 4.36 -1.10 22.06
N GLN A 588 3.75 0.03 22.41
CA GLN A 588 2.56 0.56 21.78
C GLN A 588 2.92 1.55 20.67
N SER A 589 3.96 2.35 20.88
CA SER A 589 4.45 3.36 19.94
C SER A 589 5.91 3.74 20.27
N ALA A 590 6.46 4.69 19.52
CA ALA A 590 7.73 5.33 19.87
C ALA A 590 7.70 6.80 19.42
N ALA A 591 8.50 7.64 20.07
CA ALA A 591 8.61 9.06 19.76
C ALA A 591 10.07 9.47 19.57
N LEU A 592 10.35 10.36 18.62
CA LEU A 592 11.66 10.99 18.50
C LEU A 592 11.76 12.09 19.56
N VAL A 593 12.76 11.99 20.43
CA VAL A 593 12.96 12.90 21.56
C VAL A 593 14.40 13.39 21.59
N ASP A 594 14.61 14.59 22.12
CA ASP A 594 15.96 15.11 22.37
C ASP A 594 16.40 14.79 23.78
N SER A 595 17.66 14.40 23.93
CA SER A 595 18.28 14.13 25.22
C SER A 595 19.62 14.86 25.37
N ALA A 596 20.30 14.67 26.51
CA ALA A 596 21.66 15.17 26.67
C ALA A 596 22.66 14.44 25.76
N ALA A 597 22.40 13.16 25.43
CA ALA A 597 23.20 12.36 24.51
C ALA A 597 22.87 12.61 23.02
N GLY A 598 21.87 13.44 22.73
CA GLY A 598 21.38 13.71 21.37
C GLY A 598 19.98 13.15 21.10
N PRO A 599 19.46 13.30 19.88
CA PRO A 599 18.15 12.80 19.50
C PRO A 599 18.15 11.27 19.42
N TRP A 600 17.08 10.65 19.90
CA TRP A 600 16.90 9.20 19.80
C TRP A 600 15.41 8.82 19.78
N LEU A 601 15.14 7.60 19.34
CA LEU A 601 13.78 7.07 19.23
C LEU A 601 13.39 6.34 20.52
N LEU A 602 12.66 7.03 21.39
CA LEU A 602 12.16 6.56 22.68
C LEU A 602 11.02 5.54 22.50
N PRO A 603 11.20 4.27 22.89
CA PRO A 603 10.11 3.29 22.88
C PRO A 603 9.10 3.59 24.00
N ILE A 604 7.81 3.53 23.68
CA ILE A 604 6.71 3.72 24.61
C ILE A 604 5.98 2.39 24.77
N GLY A 605 6.00 1.84 25.99
CA GLY A 605 5.38 0.57 26.33
C GLY A 605 3.84 0.61 26.31
N ILE A 606 3.23 -0.55 26.54
CA ILE A 606 1.77 -0.68 26.66
C ILE A 606 1.24 0.26 27.77
N ASN A 607 0.12 0.93 27.49
CA ASN A 607 -0.50 1.93 28.37
C ASN A 607 0.40 3.13 28.65
N GLY A 608 1.29 3.46 27.71
CA GLY A 608 2.13 4.64 27.81
C GLY A 608 3.31 4.52 28.79
N LYS A 609 3.57 3.34 29.34
CA LYS A 609 4.64 3.12 30.30
C LYS A 609 6.01 3.06 29.63
N ILE A 610 6.96 3.88 30.05
CA ILE A 610 8.32 3.93 29.50
C ILE A 610 9.31 3.25 30.45
N GLY A 611 9.11 3.41 31.76
CA GLY A 611 10.01 2.87 32.79
C GLY A 611 11.26 3.72 33.00
N GLU A 612 12.27 3.11 33.64
CA GLU A 612 13.52 3.79 34.00
C GLU A 612 14.46 3.84 32.80
N ILE A 613 15.00 5.03 32.52
CA ILE A 613 15.94 5.28 31.43
C ILE A 613 17.21 5.93 31.95
N PRO A 614 18.37 5.77 31.28
CA PRO A 614 19.59 6.47 31.66
C PRO A 614 19.37 7.99 31.67
N LEU A 615 19.88 8.69 32.69
CA LEU A 615 19.68 10.13 32.88
C LEU A 615 20.14 10.95 31.66
N GLN A 616 21.20 10.52 30.97
CA GLN A 616 21.69 11.18 29.76
C GLN A 616 20.72 11.06 28.56
N TRP A 617 19.86 10.04 28.56
CA TRP A 617 18.88 9.76 27.52
C TRP A 617 17.49 10.30 27.88
N ALA A 618 17.33 10.90 29.07
CA ALA A 618 16.08 11.51 29.51
C ALA A 618 15.60 12.56 28.49
N PRO A 619 14.34 12.45 28.02
CA PRO A 619 13.73 13.46 27.17
C PRO A 619 13.75 14.84 27.81
N LYS A 620 14.11 15.85 27.03
CA LYS A 620 14.01 17.26 27.44
C LYS A 620 12.59 17.80 27.30
N GLN A 621 11.79 17.19 26.44
CA GLN A 621 10.41 17.57 26.16
C GLN A 621 9.40 16.78 27.02
N THR A 622 8.21 17.37 27.20
CA THR A 622 7.03 16.60 27.63
C THR A 622 6.63 15.63 26.53
N VAL A 623 6.51 14.35 26.87
CA VAL A 623 6.09 13.29 25.95
C VAL A 623 4.60 13.00 26.19
N VAL A 624 3.80 13.01 25.13
CA VAL A 624 2.39 12.61 25.22
C VAL A 624 2.27 11.12 24.95
N VAL A 625 1.71 10.40 25.92
CA VAL A 625 1.50 8.96 25.84
C VAL A 625 0.01 8.64 25.98
N ARG A 626 -0.42 7.54 25.36
CA ARG A 626 -1.79 7.04 25.52
C ARG A 626 -1.82 6.01 26.64
N SER A 627 -2.39 6.39 27.77
CA SER A 627 -2.61 5.50 28.91
C SER A 627 -3.94 4.77 28.73
N GLY A 628 -3.91 3.44 28.55
CA GLY A 628 -5.12 2.67 28.27
C GLY A 628 -5.80 3.02 26.92
N SER A 629 -7.09 2.67 26.80
CA SER A 629 -7.84 2.87 25.55
C SER A 629 -8.39 4.29 25.38
N ASN A 630 -8.54 5.08 26.46
CA ASN A 630 -9.31 6.33 26.41
C ASN A 630 -8.74 7.48 27.24
N GLU A 631 -7.43 7.48 27.48
CA GLU A 631 -6.78 8.51 28.28
C GLU A 631 -5.42 8.87 27.67
N LEU A 632 -5.05 10.14 27.75
CA LEU A 632 -3.78 10.70 27.29
C LEU A 632 -3.06 11.34 28.46
N TRP A 633 -1.78 11.03 28.64
CA TRP A 633 -0.94 11.62 29.68
C TRP A 633 0.20 12.42 29.04
N GLY A 634 0.50 13.58 29.59
CA GLY A 634 1.79 14.24 29.37
C GLY A 634 2.74 13.81 30.46
N VAL A 635 3.87 13.21 30.09
CA VAL A 635 4.91 12.77 31.01
C VAL A 635 6.17 13.58 30.83
N THR A 636 6.78 13.97 31.94
CA THR A 636 8.12 14.56 32.03
C THR A 636 9.06 13.57 32.69
N PHE A 637 10.36 13.87 32.73
CA PHE A 637 11.37 12.98 33.31
C PHE A 637 12.15 13.68 34.40
N GLU A 638 12.16 13.08 35.59
CA GLU A 638 12.92 13.57 36.73
C GLU A 638 14.05 12.59 37.09
N PRO A 639 15.21 13.08 37.56
CA PRO A 639 16.28 12.21 38.06
C PRO A 639 15.79 11.42 39.27
N LYS A 640 15.87 10.10 39.19
CA LYS A 640 15.61 9.21 40.34
C LYS A 640 16.86 9.09 41.22
N ASP A 641 18.02 9.03 40.58
CA ASP A 641 19.36 9.01 41.17
C ASP A 641 20.38 9.63 40.18
N ASP A 642 21.69 9.53 40.48
CA ASP A 642 22.75 10.11 39.63
C ASP A 642 22.90 9.43 38.26
N GLN A 643 22.18 8.32 37.99
CA GLN A 643 22.33 7.53 36.77
C GLN A 643 21.04 7.36 35.97
N GLN A 644 19.87 7.39 36.60
CA GLN A 644 18.59 7.07 36.01
C GLN A 644 17.59 8.22 36.15
N ALA A 645 16.72 8.35 35.15
CA ALA A 645 15.54 9.17 35.18
C ALA A 645 14.28 8.30 35.13
N ILE A 646 13.22 8.79 35.76
CA ILE A 646 11.91 8.14 35.77
C ILE A 646 10.86 9.09 35.19
N GLU A 647 9.87 8.51 34.51
CA GLU A 647 8.70 9.24 34.03
C GLU A 647 7.83 9.73 35.19
N VAL A 648 7.42 10.99 35.14
CA VAL A 648 6.52 11.64 36.10
C VAL A 648 5.33 12.22 35.34
N PRO A 649 4.08 11.89 35.70
CA PRO A 649 2.91 12.45 35.04
C PRO A 649 2.78 13.93 35.35
N ALA A 650 2.78 14.77 34.31
CA ALA A 650 2.61 16.21 34.40
C ALA A 650 1.13 16.61 34.27
N TRP A 651 0.39 15.96 33.35
CA TRP A 651 -1.05 16.17 33.15
C TRP A 651 -1.71 14.92 32.59
N SER A 652 -3.03 14.81 32.74
CA SER A 652 -3.86 13.79 32.06
C SER A 652 -5.10 14.42 31.41
N PHE A 653 -5.52 13.80 30.31
CA PHE A 653 -6.74 14.14 29.58
C PHE A 653 -7.56 12.87 29.37
N THR A 654 -8.80 12.93 29.85
CA THR A 654 -9.81 11.88 29.65
C THR A 654 -11.04 12.55 29.05
N PRO A 655 -11.55 12.09 27.89
CA PRO A 655 -12.80 12.60 27.34
C PRO A 655 -13.97 12.41 28.32
N PRO A 656 -15.05 13.20 28.18
CA PRO A 656 -16.28 12.99 28.91
C PRO A 656 -16.80 11.55 28.83
N ALA A 657 -17.48 11.10 29.88
CA ALA A 657 -18.01 9.73 29.96
C ALA A 657 -18.90 9.38 28.76
N GLY A 658 -18.64 8.22 28.14
CA GLY A 658 -19.34 7.75 26.94
C GLY A 658 -18.59 8.02 25.63
N GLN A 659 -17.60 8.92 25.63
CA GLN A 659 -16.76 9.19 24.47
C GLN A 659 -15.52 8.29 24.46
N ASN A 660 -15.13 7.80 23.27
CA ASN A 660 -13.92 7.00 23.03
C ASN A 660 -12.98 7.69 22.03
N ILE A 661 -11.70 7.85 22.35
CA ILE A 661 -10.69 8.43 21.44
C ILE A 661 -10.49 7.54 20.22
N VAL A 662 -10.74 8.08 19.03
CA VAL A 662 -10.61 7.37 17.74
C VAL A 662 -9.40 7.82 16.90
N ASN A 663 -8.98 9.08 16.99
CA ASN A 663 -7.82 9.60 16.25
C ASN A 663 -7.07 10.65 17.08
N VAL A 664 -5.74 10.68 16.92
CA VAL A 664 -4.87 11.72 17.47
C VAL A 664 -3.96 12.20 16.35
N ALA A 665 -4.13 13.45 15.92
CA ALA A 665 -3.31 14.07 14.89
C ALA A 665 -2.22 14.94 15.54
N THR A 666 -0.99 14.77 15.08
CA THR A 666 0.19 15.52 15.54
C THR A 666 0.77 16.36 14.41
N ARG A 667 1.46 17.44 14.78
CA ARG A 667 2.21 18.25 13.81
C ARG A 667 3.38 17.44 13.25
N SER A 668 3.76 17.73 12.01
CA SER A 668 4.98 17.14 11.44
C SER A 668 6.22 17.73 12.10
N THR A 669 7.29 16.93 12.17
CA THR A 669 8.62 17.36 12.61
C THR A 669 9.18 18.48 11.71
N HIS A 670 8.86 18.47 10.42
CA HIS A 670 9.22 19.53 9.47
C HIS A 670 7.99 20.38 9.13
N ASP A 671 7.75 21.42 9.92
CA ASP A 671 6.64 22.37 9.74
C ASP A 671 7.09 23.84 9.83
N PRO A 672 7.95 24.32 8.90
CA PRO A 672 8.43 25.69 8.89
C PRO A 672 7.29 26.68 8.59
N VAL A 673 7.31 27.82 9.28
CA VAL A 673 6.29 28.87 9.15
C VAL A 673 6.89 30.09 8.45
N ALA A 674 6.49 30.32 7.20
CA ALA A 674 6.99 31.46 6.42
C ALA A 674 6.40 32.81 6.83
N SER A 675 5.12 32.82 7.27
CA SER A 675 4.44 34.05 7.69
C SER A 675 3.66 33.84 8.97
N ILE A 676 3.94 34.69 9.96
CA ILE A 676 3.32 34.72 11.28
C ILE A 676 1.89 35.28 11.30
N GLY A 677 1.45 35.90 10.22
CA GLY A 677 0.13 36.50 10.13
C GLY A 677 -0.38 36.52 8.70
N ARG A 678 -1.68 36.73 8.55
CA ARG A 678 -2.35 36.92 7.26
C ARG A 678 -2.74 38.38 7.12
N VAL A 679 -2.32 39.02 6.03
CA VAL A 679 -2.73 40.39 5.70
C VAL A 679 -4.13 40.35 5.12
N LEU A 680 -5.03 41.18 5.65
CA LEU A 680 -6.41 41.33 5.20
C LEU A 680 -6.52 42.42 4.12
N GLY A 681 -7.64 42.49 3.41
CA GLY A 681 -7.83 43.45 2.32
C GLY A 681 -7.77 44.92 2.76
N ASP A 682 -8.00 45.21 4.04
CA ASP A 682 -7.84 46.54 4.64
C ASP A 682 -6.40 46.83 5.13
N ARG A 683 -5.45 45.94 4.81
CA ARG A 683 -4.04 45.96 5.26
C ARG A 683 -3.83 45.74 6.75
N SER A 684 -4.87 45.41 7.50
CA SER A 684 -4.71 44.89 8.85
C SER A 684 -4.18 43.44 8.81
N VAL A 685 -3.63 42.96 9.91
CA VAL A 685 -3.03 41.63 10.01
C VAL A 685 -3.80 40.78 11.00
N LYS A 686 -4.25 39.61 10.58
CA LYS A 686 -4.75 38.59 11.49
C LYS A 686 -3.62 37.62 11.84
N TYR A 687 -3.17 37.63 13.08
CA TYR A 687 -2.02 36.83 13.52
C TYR A 687 -2.41 35.38 13.75
N LYS A 688 -1.58 34.47 13.25
CA LYS A 688 -1.82 33.03 13.31
C LYS A 688 -1.42 32.51 14.69
N TYR A 689 -2.22 31.62 15.24
CA TYR A 689 -1.84 30.88 16.43
C TYR A 689 -0.87 29.75 16.06
N LEU A 690 0.39 29.86 16.49
CA LEU A 690 1.50 29.04 15.98
C LEU A 690 2.17 28.16 17.03
N ASN A 691 1.46 27.82 18.11
CA ASN A 691 1.98 26.94 19.15
C ASN A 691 2.48 25.58 18.56
N PRO A 692 3.78 25.25 18.67
CA PRO A 692 4.33 23.97 18.17
C PRO A 692 3.83 22.77 18.96
N ASN A 693 3.37 22.98 20.18
CA ASN A 693 2.96 21.96 21.14
C ASN A 693 1.45 21.69 21.06
N THR A 694 0.89 21.57 19.86
CA THR A 694 -0.56 21.33 19.68
C THR A 694 -0.84 19.97 19.09
N ILE A 695 -1.82 19.28 19.65
CA ILE A 695 -2.36 18.01 19.13
C ILE A 695 -3.87 18.11 18.97
N VAL A 696 -4.40 17.39 17.99
CA VAL A 696 -5.85 17.26 17.77
C VAL A 696 -6.28 15.88 18.19
N VAL A 697 -7.25 15.79 19.09
CA VAL A 697 -7.81 14.54 19.60
C VAL A 697 -9.27 14.49 19.20
N SER A 698 -9.69 13.43 18.53
CA SER A 698 -11.09 13.22 18.16
C SER A 698 -11.66 12.01 18.88
N ALA A 699 -12.83 12.16 19.49
CA ALA A 699 -13.50 11.13 20.28
C ALA A 699 -14.97 10.97 19.88
N ILE A 700 -15.45 9.72 19.79
CA ILE A 700 -16.82 9.39 19.38
C ILE A 700 -17.65 8.97 20.61
N ASP A 701 -18.85 9.52 20.75
CA ASP A 701 -19.91 8.95 21.58
C ASP A 701 -20.85 8.13 20.69
N GLU A 702 -20.76 6.80 20.81
CA GLU A 702 -21.57 5.87 20.01
C GLU A 702 -23.07 5.97 20.32
N LYS A 703 -23.45 6.26 21.58
CA LYS A 703 -24.86 6.34 21.99
C LYS A 703 -25.48 7.64 21.53
N ALA A 704 -24.74 8.74 21.61
CA ALA A 704 -25.18 10.04 21.14
C ALA A 704 -24.98 10.24 19.63
N ALA A 705 -24.31 9.30 18.94
CA ALA A 705 -23.91 9.43 17.54
C ALA A 705 -23.23 10.79 17.28
N SER A 706 -22.22 11.12 18.08
CA SER A 706 -21.54 12.42 18.01
C SER A 706 -20.02 12.29 18.02
N LEU A 707 -19.34 13.21 17.33
CA LEU A 707 -17.89 13.35 17.30
C LEU A 707 -17.49 14.63 18.03
N SER A 708 -16.64 14.50 19.03
CA SER A 708 -16.01 15.62 19.71
C SER A 708 -14.55 15.76 19.26
N VAL A 709 -14.16 16.98 18.87
CA VAL A 709 -12.80 17.31 18.44
C VAL A 709 -12.21 18.31 19.44
N TYR A 710 -11.09 17.92 20.05
CA TYR A 710 -10.35 18.68 21.04
C TYR A 710 -9.01 19.11 20.44
N LEU A 711 -8.67 20.38 20.56
CA LEU A 711 -7.32 20.88 20.36
C LEU A 711 -6.67 21.01 21.74
N LEU A 712 -5.60 20.26 21.99
CA LEU A 712 -4.89 20.26 23.26
C LEU A 712 -3.49 20.86 23.11
N ASP A 713 -3.00 21.52 24.15
CA ASP A 713 -1.58 21.79 24.33
C ASP A 713 -0.90 20.52 24.89
N SER A 714 0.12 20.02 24.19
CA SER A 714 0.83 18.78 24.53
C SER A 714 1.79 18.92 25.71
N VAL A 715 2.11 20.14 26.14
CA VAL A 715 2.98 20.41 27.29
C VAL A 715 2.16 20.62 28.55
N SER A 716 1.06 21.39 28.51
CA SER A 716 0.24 21.69 29.68
C SER A 716 -1.02 20.82 29.84
N GLY A 717 -1.46 20.14 28.77
CA GLY A 717 -2.71 19.36 28.75
C GLY A 717 -3.96 20.23 28.60
N GLN A 718 -3.81 21.54 28.42
CA GLN A 718 -4.93 22.46 28.35
C GLN A 718 -5.74 22.26 27.06
N ILE A 719 -7.08 22.30 27.17
CA ILE A 719 -7.98 22.37 26.02
C ILE A 719 -7.96 23.79 25.46
N LEU A 720 -7.41 23.95 24.25
CA LEU A 720 -7.29 25.22 23.54
C LEU A 720 -8.53 25.54 22.69
N ASN A 721 -9.14 24.52 22.10
CA ASN A 721 -10.38 24.63 21.33
C ASN A 721 -11.16 23.31 21.42
N PHE A 722 -12.48 23.40 21.30
CA PHE A 722 -13.38 22.26 21.39
C PHE A 722 -14.60 22.44 20.47
N ALA A 723 -14.97 21.39 19.75
CA ALA A 723 -16.18 21.36 18.93
C ALA A 723 -16.82 19.97 18.94
N THR A 724 -18.16 19.92 18.88
CA THR A 724 -18.93 18.67 18.78
C THR A 724 -19.78 18.67 17.51
N TYR A 725 -19.82 17.54 16.82
CA TYR A 725 -20.57 17.28 15.60
C TYR A 725 -21.57 16.15 15.86
N GLU A 726 -22.85 16.42 15.67
CA GLU A 726 -23.94 15.45 15.87
C GLU A 726 -24.23 14.64 14.60
N GLY A 727 -24.86 13.47 14.76
CA GLY A 727 -25.29 12.61 13.67
C GLY A 727 -24.15 11.82 13.00
N VAL A 728 -22.99 11.67 13.65
CA VAL A 728 -21.83 10.94 13.13
C VAL A 728 -22.06 9.44 13.20
N ASP A 729 -21.69 8.73 12.13
CA ASP A 729 -21.73 7.26 12.11
C ASP A 729 -20.45 6.70 12.78
N PRO A 730 -20.56 6.02 13.94
CA PRO A 730 -19.40 5.50 14.66
C PRO A 730 -18.68 4.36 13.92
N ASN A 731 -19.32 3.74 12.92
CA ASN A 731 -18.75 2.63 12.16
C ASN A 731 -17.92 3.09 10.96
N LYS A 732 -17.81 4.40 10.73
CA LYS A 732 -17.03 4.99 9.63
C LYS A 732 -15.77 5.63 10.19
N GLU A 733 -14.70 5.60 9.39
CA GLU A 733 -13.41 6.13 9.80
C GLU A 733 -13.47 7.65 10.04
N VAL A 734 -12.78 8.11 11.09
CA VAL A 734 -12.51 9.52 11.36
C VAL A 734 -11.01 9.75 11.23
N THR A 735 -10.64 10.66 10.34
CA THR A 735 -9.23 11.03 10.13
C THR A 735 -9.05 12.52 10.33
N CYS A 736 -8.07 12.92 11.13
CA CYS A 736 -7.72 14.32 11.34
C CYS A 736 -6.25 14.59 10.95
N VAL A 737 -5.97 15.84 10.58
CA VAL A 737 -4.61 16.34 10.31
C VAL A 737 -4.47 17.75 10.88
N ILE A 738 -3.30 18.08 11.42
CA ILE A 738 -2.95 19.41 11.91
C ILE A 738 -1.68 19.89 11.25
N ASN A 739 -1.65 21.17 10.90
CA ASN A 739 -0.56 21.76 10.15
C ASN A 739 -0.53 23.29 10.33
N GLU A 740 0.64 23.86 10.60
CA GLU A 740 0.80 25.30 10.88
C GLU A 740 -0.17 25.81 11.97
N ASN A 741 -1.24 26.50 11.55
CA ASN A 741 -2.24 27.14 12.40
C ASN A 741 -3.65 26.60 12.13
N TRP A 742 -3.79 25.49 11.42
CA TRP A 742 -5.09 24.93 11.06
C TRP A 742 -5.11 23.42 11.22
N PHE A 743 -6.30 22.89 11.40
CA PHE A 743 -6.53 21.45 11.39
C PHE A 743 -7.80 21.13 10.62
N ALA A 744 -7.84 19.92 10.07
CA ALA A 744 -9.00 19.40 9.36
C ALA A 744 -9.34 17.99 9.82
N CYS A 745 -10.62 17.66 9.83
CA CYS A 745 -11.12 16.32 10.15
C CYS A 745 -12.17 15.90 9.12
N SER A 746 -12.05 14.66 8.65
CA SER A 746 -12.99 13.99 7.75
C SER A 746 -13.78 12.94 8.53
N PHE A 747 -15.10 12.91 8.36
CA PHE A 747 -15.99 11.91 8.96
C PHE A 747 -17.29 11.79 8.17
N PHE A 748 -18.04 10.69 8.38
CA PHE A 748 -19.37 10.52 7.82
C PHE A 748 -20.45 10.89 8.84
N GLY A 749 -21.45 11.67 8.43
CA GLY A 749 -22.52 12.04 9.34
C GLY A 749 -23.80 12.51 8.65
N GLN A 750 -24.87 12.53 9.44
CA GLN A 750 -26.19 13.03 9.11
C GLN A 750 -26.35 14.45 9.65
N TYR A 751 -26.37 15.43 8.75
CA TYR A 751 -26.57 16.84 9.08
C TYR A 751 -28.05 17.24 8.95
N MET A 752 -28.57 17.97 9.94
CA MET A 752 -29.93 18.53 9.90
C MET A 752 -29.92 19.92 9.26
N ILE A 753 -30.69 20.12 8.19
CA ILE A 753 -30.78 21.42 7.49
C ILE A 753 -31.62 22.39 8.34
N ARG A 754 -31.03 23.52 8.75
CA ARG A 754 -31.67 24.49 9.66
C ARG A 754 -32.78 25.35 9.02
N ASP A 755 -32.87 25.42 7.68
CA ASP A 755 -33.75 26.36 6.95
C ASP A 755 -34.94 25.74 6.21
N ALA A 756 -35.12 24.41 6.25
CA ALA A 756 -36.23 23.78 5.55
C ALA A 756 -37.44 23.62 6.49
N GLN A 757 -38.59 24.19 6.11
CA GLN A 757 -39.91 23.91 6.68
C GLN A 757 -40.26 22.40 6.67
N ALA A 758 -39.48 21.59 5.95
CA ALA A 758 -39.42 20.14 6.07
C ALA A 758 -38.12 19.76 6.81
N GLN A 759 -38.23 19.05 7.94
CA GLN A 759 -37.13 18.42 8.69
C GLN A 759 -36.33 17.45 7.80
N SER A 760 -35.50 18.00 6.92
CA SER A 760 -34.71 17.27 5.95
C SER A 760 -33.30 17.13 6.47
N SER A 761 -32.79 15.91 6.38
CA SER A 761 -31.46 15.54 6.82
C SER A 761 -30.65 15.08 5.62
N LEU A 762 -29.39 15.52 5.56
CA LEU A 762 -28.44 15.14 4.53
C LEU A 762 -27.42 14.21 5.14
N LYS A 763 -27.25 13.02 4.57
CA LYS A 763 -26.17 12.10 4.92
C LYS A 763 -25.04 12.28 3.92
N GLY A 764 -23.81 12.36 4.41
CA GLY A 764 -22.66 12.48 3.54
C GLY A 764 -21.35 12.54 4.31
N TYR A 765 -20.25 12.48 3.56
CA TYR A 765 -18.93 12.74 4.09
C TYR A 765 -18.73 14.24 4.28
N GLN A 766 -18.18 14.60 5.44
CA GLN A 766 -17.97 15.96 5.86
C GLN A 766 -16.49 16.19 6.09
N LEU A 767 -15.97 17.29 5.56
CA LEU A 767 -14.63 17.80 5.82
C LEU A 767 -14.77 19.10 6.61
N VAL A 768 -14.43 19.04 7.89
CA VAL A 768 -14.37 20.23 8.75
C VAL A 768 -12.96 20.77 8.70
N ILE A 769 -12.82 22.08 8.52
CA ILE A 769 -11.55 22.79 8.66
C ILE A 769 -11.67 23.95 9.63
N THR A 770 -10.65 24.09 10.48
CA THR A 770 -10.58 25.14 11.52
C THR A 770 -9.25 25.85 11.44
N ASP A 771 -9.29 27.16 11.24
CA ASP A 771 -8.14 28.05 11.36
C ASP A 771 -8.04 28.60 12.78
N LEU A 772 -6.82 28.73 13.29
CA LEU A 772 -6.50 29.25 14.61
C LEU A 772 -5.74 30.58 14.47
N TYR A 773 -6.20 31.59 15.20
CA TYR A 773 -5.64 32.92 15.28
C TYR A 773 -5.39 33.33 16.73
N ASP A 774 -4.44 34.23 16.97
CA ASP A 774 -4.12 34.67 18.34
C ASP A 774 -5.29 35.40 18.99
N SER A 775 -6.05 36.19 18.21
CA SER A 775 -7.27 36.83 18.68
C SER A 775 -8.31 37.01 17.57
N ASP A 776 -9.53 37.35 17.96
CA ASP A 776 -10.61 37.71 17.04
C ASP A 776 -10.36 39.08 16.37
N LEU A 777 -9.56 39.93 17.00
CA LEU A 777 -9.27 41.29 16.55
C LEU A 777 -8.14 41.30 15.52
N THR A 778 -8.17 42.30 14.64
CA THR A 778 -7.08 42.53 13.70
C THR A 778 -5.98 43.35 14.36
N ASN A 779 -4.73 43.16 13.90
CA ASN A 779 -3.51 43.77 14.42
C ASN A 779 -3.20 43.49 15.90
N ASP A 780 -3.75 42.41 16.46
CA ASP A 780 -3.56 42.01 17.84
C ASP A 780 -2.86 40.65 17.91
N ARG A 781 -1.70 40.61 18.58
CA ARG A 781 -0.88 39.40 18.75
C ARG A 781 -1.13 38.67 20.07
N GLY A 782 -2.06 39.16 20.89
CA GLY A 782 -2.08 38.74 22.28
C GLY A 782 -0.72 39.00 22.96
N PRO A 783 -0.28 38.14 23.89
CA PRO A 783 1.00 38.31 24.59
C PRO A 783 2.20 38.14 23.65
N GLN A 784 3.25 38.93 23.89
CA GLN A 784 4.45 38.93 23.04
C GLN A 784 5.36 37.71 23.22
N VAL A 785 5.22 36.96 24.33
CA VAL A 785 6.01 35.75 24.61
C VAL A 785 5.04 34.58 24.78
N PHE A 786 5.14 33.60 23.90
CA PHE A 786 4.38 32.36 24.00
C PHE A 786 5.13 31.36 24.89
N SER A 787 4.44 30.87 25.91
CA SER A 787 4.90 29.77 26.75
C SER A 787 3.71 28.90 27.12
N SER A 788 3.86 27.58 26.99
CA SER A 788 2.83 26.63 27.43
C SER A 788 2.71 26.55 28.96
N LEU A 789 3.70 27.05 29.71
CA LEU A 789 3.81 26.91 31.17
C LEU A 789 3.90 28.22 31.94
N ASP A 790 4.38 29.31 31.33
CA ASP A 790 4.59 30.55 32.08
C ASP A 790 3.25 31.24 32.40
N PRO A 791 3.10 31.77 33.62
CA PRO A 791 1.95 32.59 33.98
C PRO A 791 1.95 33.86 33.13
N VAL A 792 0.80 34.19 32.53
CA VAL A 792 0.61 35.48 31.87
C VAL A 792 0.70 36.58 32.95
N ASP A 793 1.57 37.57 32.77
CA ASP A 793 1.83 38.69 33.72
C ASP A 793 0.56 39.44 34.18
N THR A 794 -0.54 39.29 33.43
CA THR A 794 -1.88 39.71 33.84
C THR A 794 -2.83 38.50 33.83
N PRO A 795 -3.41 38.11 34.98
CA PRO A 795 -4.29 36.95 35.06
C PRO A 795 -5.69 37.30 34.55
N THR A 796 -5.85 37.38 33.22
CA THR A 796 -7.15 37.54 32.55
C THR A 796 -7.80 36.20 32.18
N GLY A 797 -7.21 35.09 32.63
CA GLY A 797 -7.57 33.73 32.24
C GLY A 797 -6.62 33.17 31.18
N PRO A 798 -6.80 31.89 30.80
CA PRO A 798 -6.03 31.31 29.71
C PRO A 798 -6.31 32.00 28.39
N ILE A 799 -5.26 32.29 27.62
CA ILE A 799 -5.38 32.93 26.31
C ILE A 799 -5.67 31.82 25.31
N LEU A 800 -6.94 31.70 24.95
CA LEU A 800 -7.42 30.73 24.00
C LEU A 800 -7.36 31.30 22.58
N PRO A 801 -6.97 30.49 21.58
CA PRO A 801 -6.98 30.93 20.20
C PRO A 801 -8.41 31.26 19.71
N SER A 802 -8.52 32.26 18.85
CA SER A 802 -9.69 32.48 18.02
C SER A 802 -9.77 31.40 16.94
N ALA A 803 -10.79 30.56 17.01
CA ALA A 803 -11.02 29.48 16.06
C ALA A 803 -12.10 29.86 15.04
N VAL A 804 -11.77 29.81 13.75
CA VAL A 804 -12.71 30.02 12.64
C VAL A 804 -12.91 28.70 11.91
N SER A 805 -14.11 28.13 12.00
CA SER A 805 -14.41 26.80 11.47
C SER A 805 -15.51 26.80 10.40
N LYS A 806 -15.38 25.90 9.41
CA LYS A 806 -16.40 25.59 8.39
C LYS A 806 -16.41 24.10 8.05
N THR A 807 -17.58 23.63 7.63
CA THR A 807 -17.84 22.23 7.28
C THR A 807 -18.23 22.11 5.82
N PHE A 808 -17.43 21.41 5.04
CA PHE A 808 -17.72 21.10 3.64
C PHE A 808 -18.27 19.68 3.50
N ILE A 809 -19.07 19.44 2.48
CA ILE A 809 -19.61 18.14 2.09
C ILE A 809 -18.79 17.64 0.90
N VAL A 810 -18.37 16.37 0.96
CA VAL A 810 -17.62 15.69 -0.08
C VAL A 810 -18.45 14.52 -0.62
N SER A 811 -18.35 14.25 -1.92
CA SER A 811 -19.13 13.21 -2.62
C SER A 811 -18.83 11.78 -2.18
N GLY A 812 -17.67 11.53 -1.60
CA GLY A 812 -17.21 10.21 -1.19
C GLY A 812 -16.28 10.26 0.03
N PRO A 813 -15.89 9.08 0.56
CA PRO A 813 -14.92 8.97 1.63
C PRO A 813 -13.59 9.60 1.21
N ILE A 814 -12.98 10.34 2.13
CA ILE A 814 -11.59 10.77 2.03
C ILE A 814 -10.88 10.42 3.34
N ASN A 815 -9.82 9.62 3.22
CA ASN A 815 -9.08 9.05 4.35
C ASN A 815 -7.57 9.34 4.16
N ALA A 816 -6.72 8.87 5.08
CA ALA A 816 -5.26 9.01 5.02
C ALA A 816 -4.78 10.46 4.76
N LEU A 817 -5.38 11.43 5.46
CA LEU A 817 -5.09 12.85 5.29
C LEU A 817 -3.62 13.18 5.55
N ALA A 818 -3.00 13.95 4.65
CA ALA A 818 -1.65 14.48 4.79
C ALA A 818 -1.56 15.90 4.21
N VAL A 819 -0.48 16.61 4.49
CA VAL A 819 -0.25 17.96 3.94
C VAL A 819 1.09 18.01 3.23
N THR A 820 1.15 18.71 2.10
CA THR A 820 2.39 18.96 1.37
C THR A 820 3.40 19.72 2.22
N GLN A 821 4.65 19.29 2.16
CA GLN A 821 5.77 19.88 2.90
C GLN A 821 6.82 20.44 1.95
N THR A 822 7.28 21.66 2.24
CA THR A 822 8.37 22.32 1.51
C THR A 822 9.39 22.88 2.49
N ARG A 823 10.55 23.26 1.97
CA ARG A 823 11.73 23.58 2.77
C ARG A 823 11.50 24.72 3.77
N GLN A 824 10.76 25.75 3.38
CA GLN A 824 10.53 26.98 4.13
C GLN A 824 9.04 27.27 4.39
N GLY A 825 8.13 26.50 3.80
CA GLY A 825 6.69 26.67 4.00
C GLY A 825 6.14 27.95 3.36
N ILE A 826 6.77 28.44 2.29
CA ILE A 826 6.38 29.63 1.52
C ILE A 826 5.30 29.31 0.50
N THR A 827 5.45 28.19 -0.24
CA THR A 827 4.40 27.77 -1.18
C THR A 827 3.09 27.54 -0.44
N THR A 828 1.97 27.71 -1.15
CA THR A 828 0.67 27.31 -0.62
C THR A 828 0.68 25.83 -0.24
N ARG A 829 0.03 25.48 0.85
CA ARG A 829 -0.10 24.10 1.28
C ARG A 829 -1.32 23.46 0.60
N GLN A 830 -1.25 22.17 0.33
CA GLN A 830 -2.32 21.38 -0.26
C GLN A 830 -2.66 20.22 0.68
N LEU A 831 -3.96 20.02 0.94
CA LEU A 831 -4.45 18.88 1.71
C LEU A 831 -4.51 17.67 0.79
N LEU A 832 -3.68 16.68 1.05
CA LEU A 832 -3.69 15.40 0.34
C LEU A 832 -4.65 14.45 1.05
N ALA A 833 -5.45 13.75 0.28
CA ALA A 833 -6.37 12.74 0.80
C ALA A 833 -6.50 11.58 -0.17
N TYR A 834 -6.65 10.37 0.35
CA TYR A 834 -6.99 9.19 -0.43
C TYR A 834 -8.50 9.06 -0.55
N ALA A 835 -9.00 8.94 -1.78
CA ALA A 835 -10.42 8.73 -2.09
C ALA A 835 -10.64 7.27 -2.53
N PRO A 836 -11.01 6.35 -1.60
CA PRO A 836 -11.07 4.92 -1.90
C PRO A 836 -12.17 4.53 -2.89
N ASN A 837 -13.21 5.34 -3.10
CA ASN A 837 -14.23 5.03 -4.12
C ASN A 837 -13.76 5.39 -5.54
N ASP A 838 -12.88 6.37 -5.67
CA ASP A 838 -12.34 6.85 -6.94
C ASP A 838 -10.96 6.23 -7.23
N HIS A 839 -10.44 5.38 -6.34
CA HIS A 839 -9.09 4.80 -6.38
C HIS A 839 -8.01 5.83 -6.71
N SER A 840 -8.10 7.01 -6.09
CA SER A 840 -7.24 8.15 -6.41
C SER A 840 -6.79 8.90 -5.18
N ILE A 841 -5.65 9.57 -5.31
CA ILE A 841 -5.19 10.56 -4.34
C ILE A 841 -5.56 11.93 -4.88
N VAL A 842 -6.26 12.70 -4.05
CA VAL A 842 -6.72 14.06 -4.35
C VAL A 842 -5.88 15.05 -3.56
N GLY A 843 -5.41 16.10 -4.23
CA GLY A 843 -4.80 17.25 -3.58
C GLY A 843 -5.77 18.44 -3.58
N ILE A 844 -6.42 18.69 -2.46
CA ILE A 844 -7.37 19.79 -2.27
C ILE A 844 -6.59 21.08 -1.97
N PRO A 845 -6.66 22.12 -2.84
CA PRO A 845 -5.98 23.39 -2.59
C PRO A 845 -6.54 24.09 -1.35
N ARG A 846 -5.66 24.70 -0.55
CA ARG A 846 -6.05 25.38 0.71
C ARG A 846 -7.09 26.49 0.51
N GLN A 847 -7.13 27.15 -0.65
CA GLN A 847 -8.10 28.19 -0.98
C GLN A 847 -9.54 27.65 -1.12
N VAL A 848 -9.70 26.39 -1.56
CA VAL A 848 -11.01 25.74 -1.69
C VAL A 848 -11.64 25.53 -0.32
N ILE A 849 -10.82 25.09 0.64
CA ILE A 849 -11.21 24.79 2.02
C ILE A 849 -10.97 25.98 2.97
N GLU A 850 -11.06 27.22 2.50
CA GLU A 850 -10.86 28.39 3.37
C GLU A 850 -12.08 28.66 4.27
N PRO A 851 -11.96 28.62 5.61
CA PRO A 851 -13.11 28.77 6.50
C PRO A 851 -13.66 30.21 6.59
N ARG A 852 -12.90 31.21 6.14
CA ARG A 852 -13.35 32.62 6.12
C ARG A 852 -14.21 32.99 4.91
N ARG A 853 -14.50 32.04 4.02
CA ARG A 853 -15.38 32.28 2.86
C ARG A 853 -16.76 32.79 3.29
N PRO A 854 -17.29 33.89 2.72
CA PRO A 854 -18.53 34.49 3.15
C PRO A 854 -19.75 33.60 2.84
N VAL A 855 -20.65 33.46 3.82
CA VAL A 855 -21.84 32.61 3.74
C VAL A 855 -23.04 33.43 3.26
N GLY A 856 -23.79 32.93 2.29
CA GLY A 856 -25.06 33.53 1.85
C GLY A 856 -24.93 34.83 1.05
N ARG A 857 -23.73 35.36 0.86
CA ARG A 857 -23.46 36.61 0.11
C ARG A 857 -22.20 36.49 -0.75
N ASP A 858 -22.08 37.39 -1.71
CA ASP A 858 -20.85 37.55 -2.50
C ASP A 858 -19.74 38.23 -1.65
N PRO A 859 -18.47 37.98 -1.97
CA PRO A 859 -17.36 38.60 -1.28
C PRO A 859 -17.31 40.12 -1.55
N THR A 860 -16.93 40.87 -0.52
CA THR A 860 -16.64 42.31 -0.63
C THR A 860 -15.35 42.55 -1.42
N PRO A 861 -15.08 43.79 -1.90
CA PRO A 861 -13.82 44.09 -2.59
C PRO A 861 -12.56 43.76 -1.77
N ALA A 862 -12.59 43.98 -0.46
CA ALA A 862 -11.48 43.64 0.44
C ALA A 862 -11.30 42.11 0.57
N GLU A 863 -12.39 41.35 0.68
CA GLU A 863 -12.34 39.89 0.72
C GLU A 863 -11.87 39.29 -0.62
N LEU A 864 -12.23 39.92 -1.75
CA LEU A 864 -11.73 39.55 -3.08
C LEU A 864 -10.23 39.80 -3.24
N GLU A 865 -9.71 40.89 -2.67
CA GLU A 865 -8.27 41.18 -2.64
C GLU A 865 -7.49 40.11 -1.85
N GLU A 866 -8.10 39.53 -0.82
CA GLU A 866 -7.57 38.36 -0.11
C GLU A 866 -7.70 37.03 -0.86
N GLY A 867 -8.40 37.01 -2.00
CA GLY A 867 -8.69 35.80 -2.77
C GLY A 867 -9.84 34.96 -2.21
N LEU A 868 -10.70 35.52 -1.35
CA LEU A 868 -11.87 34.82 -0.82
C LEU A 868 -12.99 34.77 -1.86
N SER A 869 -13.63 33.60 -1.95
CA SER A 869 -14.82 33.37 -2.77
C SER A 869 -16.01 33.04 -1.91
N LYS A 870 -17.23 33.28 -2.40
CA LYS A 870 -18.47 32.88 -1.73
C LYS A 870 -18.40 31.42 -1.29
N TYR A 871 -18.82 31.15 -0.06
CA TYR A 871 -18.85 29.81 0.50
C TYR A 871 -19.76 28.89 -0.31
N SER A 872 -19.20 27.78 -0.78
CA SER A 872 -19.94 26.65 -1.34
C SER A 872 -19.79 25.48 -0.37
N PRO A 873 -20.88 24.97 0.22
CA PRO A 873 -20.80 23.86 1.17
C PRO A 873 -20.39 22.55 0.50
N VAL A 874 -20.62 22.38 -0.80
CA VAL A 874 -20.24 21.17 -1.53
C VAL A 874 -18.89 21.38 -2.21
N ILE A 875 -17.96 20.46 -1.97
CA ILE A 875 -16.71 20.32 -2.71
C ILE A 875 -16.88 19.17 -3.70
N GLU A 876 -16.93 19.50 -4.98
CA GLU A 876 -16.84 18.53 -6.05
C GLU A 876 -15.36 18.17 -6.27
N LEU A 877 -15.04 16.88 -6.16
CA LEU A 877 -13.69 16.38 -6.43
C LEU A 877 -13.46 16.39 -7.95
N ASP A 878 -12.96 17.52 -8.47
CA ASP A 878 -12.59 17.64 -9.87
C ASP A 878 -11.41 16.70 -10.19
N SER A 879 -11.51 15.99 -11.30
CA SER A 879 -10.42 15.22 -11.92
C SER A 879 -9.06 15.94 -11.95
N ARG A 880 -9.04 17.28 -12.05
CA ARG A 880 -7.81 18.10 -12.02
C ARG A 880 -7.12 18.12 -10.65
N MET A 881 -7.85 17.83 -9.58
CA MET A 881 -7.29 17.70 -8.23
C MET A 881 -6.70 16.30 -7.98
N MET A 882 -6.99 15.32 -8.83
CA MET A 882 -6.46 13.96 -8.71
C MET A 882 -5.00 13.91 -9.16
N ILE A 883 -4.06 13.83 -8.21
CA ILE A 883 -2.62 13.79 -8.50
C ILE A 883 -2.17 12.45 -9.12
N THR A 884 -3.04 11.45 -9.03
CA THR A 884 -2.87 10.09 -9.57
C THR A 884 -3.36 9.96 -11.01
N HIS A 885 -4.08 10.96 -11.54
CA HIS A 885 -4.59 11.00 -12.91
C HIS A 885 -5.31 9.70 -13.35
N GLN A 886 -4.71 8.92 -14.26
CA GLN A 886 -5.27 7.65 -14.78
C GLN A 886 -4.83 6.43 -13.97
N ARG A 887 -3.94 6.59 -12.97
CA ARG A 887 -3.45 5.49 -12.15
C ARG A 887 -4.48 5.13 -11.09
N ASP A 888 -4.95 3.90 -11.19
CA ASP A 888 -5.91 3.28 -10.29
C ASP A 888 -5.17 2.81 -9.01
N VAL A 889 -5.12 3.65 -7.96
CA VAL A 889 -4.38 3.35 -6.72
C VAL A 889 -5.35 2.81 -5.67
N ILE A 890 -5.15 1.57 -5.23
CA ILE A 890 -6.04 0.91 -4.26
C ILE A 890 -5.38 0.70 -2.89
N GLY A 891 -6.20 0.69 -1.84
CA GLY A 891 -5.82 0.28 -0.49
C GLY A 891 -4.70 1.11 0.15
N VAL A 892 -4.70 2.44 -0.04
CA VAL A 892 -3.75 3.34 0.63
C VAL A 892 -4.09 3.44 2.12
N GLU A 893 -3.11 3.13 2.97
CA GLU A 893 -3.23 3.24 4.42
C GLU A 893 -2.72 4.61 4.92
N LYS A 894 -1.62 5.11 4.32
CA LYS A 894 -1.04 6.41 4.72
C LYS A 894 -0.34 7.10 3.55
N ILE A 895 -0.32 8.44 3.62
CA ILE A 895 0.42 9.31 2.74
C ILE A 895 1.52 10.00 3.55
N ILE A 896 2.76 9.96 3.05
CA ILE A 896 3.90 10.67 3.60
C ILE A 896 4.42 11.69 2.60
N THR A 897 4.83 12.85 3.10
CA THR A 897 5.39 13.93 2.31
C THR A 897 6.78 14.29 2.79
N ALA A 898 7.62 14.80 1.89
CA ALA A 898 8.93 15.32 2.23
C ALA A 898 9.25 16.57 1.40
N PRO A 899 10.01 17.52 1.97
CA PRO A 899 10.46 18.69 1.23
C PRO A 899 11.53 18.32 0.20
N ALA A 900 11.45 18.90 -0.99
CA ALA A 900 12.58 18.98 -1.91
C ALA A 900 13.55 20.12 -1.49
N ILE A 901 14.70 20.26 -2.15
CA ILE A 901 15.56 21.43 -1.97
C ILE A 901 14.88 22.68 -2.56
N LEU A 902 14.11 22.49 -3.63
CA LEU A 902 13.23 23.49 -4.23
C LEU A 902 12.02 23.77 -3.33
N GLU A 903 11.72 25.04 -3.13
CA GLU A 903 10.63 25.51 -2.29
C GLU A 903 9.26 25.30 -2.94
N SER A 904 9.20 25.25 -4.27
CA SER A 904 7.96 25.03 -4.99
C SER A 904 7.45 23.59 -4.92
N THR A 905 8.29 22.63 -4.55
CA THR A 905 8.06 21.20 -4.79
C THR A 905 8.02 20.39 -3.50
N SER A 906 7.00 19.53 -3.38
CA SER A 906 6.87 18.53 -2.32
C SER A 906 6.89 17.13 -2.93
N LEU A 907 7.62 16.20 -2.30
CA LEU A 907 7.62 14.79 -2.66
C LEU A 907 6.48 14.11 -1.92
N VAL A 908 5.72 13.27 -2.63
CA VAL A 908 4.56 12.54 -2.09
C VAL A 908 4.76 11.06 -2.33
N CYS A 909 4.60 10.26 -1.28
CA CYS A 909 4.52 8.81 -1.38
C CYS A 909 3.31 8.31 -0.60
N ALA A 910 2.45 7.56 -1.27
CA ALA A 910 1.33 6.86 -0.68
C ALA A 910 1.61 5.37 -0.69
N TYR A 911 1.26 4.68 0.39
CA TYR A 911 1.54 3.26 0.54
C TYR A 911 0.41 2.54 1.26
N GLY A 912 0.31 1.23 1.00
CA GLY A 912 -0.66 0.31 1.59
C GLY A 912 -0.65 -1.00 0.80
N ILE A 913 -1.72 -1.31 0.07
CA ILE A 913 -1.69 -2.36 -0.96
C ILE A 913 -0.78 -1.93 -2.10
N ASP A 914 -1.10 -0.80 -2.73
CA ASP A 914 -0.28 -0.19 -3.77
C ASP A 914 0.75 0.76 -3.19
N ILE A 915 1.77 1.06 -4.00
CA ILE A 915 2.71 2.14 -3.74
C ILE A 915 2.67 3.12 -4.89
N PHE A 916 2.37 4.38 -4.58
CA PHE A 916 2.37 5.48 -5.54
C PHE A 916 3.28 6.59 -5.05
N GLY A 917 4.15 7.08 -5.93
CA GLY A 917 5.01 8.23 -5.64
C GLY A 917 4.91 9.26 -6.74
N THR A 918 4.96 10.54 -6.36
CA THR A 918 4.97 11.67 -7.30
C THR A 918 5.56 12.92 -6.66
N ARG A 919 5.66 13.99 -7.45
CA ARG A 919 6.06 15.33 -7.02
C ARG A 919 4.87 16.26 -7.25
N VAL A 920 4.57 17.10 -6.27
CA VAL A 920 3.50 18.11 -6.38
C VAL A 920 4.06 19.49 -6.16
N ALA A 921 3.59 20.45 -6.96
CA ALA A 921 3.97 21.86 -6.84
C ALA A 921 2.71 22.72 -6.63
N PRO A 922 2.23 22.89 -5.38
CA PRO A 922 0.94 23.53 -5.09
C PRO A 922 0.77 24.95 -5.63
N SER A 923 1.87 25.72 -5.73
CA SER A 923 1.90 27.09 -6.29
C SER A 923 2.56 27.13 -7.68
N PHE A 924 2.59 26.01 -8.40
CA PHE A 924 3.43 25.78 -9.58
C PHE A 924 4.93 25.91 -9.30
N ALA A 925 5.74 25.43 -10.24
CA ALA A 925 7.19 25.38 -10.08
C ALA A 925 7.84 26.75 -10.38
N PHE A 926 7.83 27.66 -9.40
CA PHE A 926 8.30 29.05 -9.55
C PHE A 926 9.82 29.23 -9.44
N ASP A 927 10.53 28.23 -8.94
CA ASP A 927 11.99 28.24 -8.70
C ASP A 927 12.78 27.38 -9.71
N ILE A 928 12.10 26.86 -10.74
CA ILE A 928 12.71 26.13 -11.85
C ILE A 928 12.14 26.62 -13.19
N LEU A 929 13.00 26.66 -14.22
CA LEU A 929 12.55 26.98 -15.57
C LEU A 929 11.77 25.78 -16.14
N GLY A 930 10.50 25.98 -16.45
CA GLY A 930 9.65 24.94 -17.03
C GLY A 930 10.17 24.41 -18.37
N LYS A 931 9.80 23.17 -18.71
CA LYS A 931 10.18 22.50 -19.96
C LYS A 931 9.77 23.28 -21.22
N GLY A 932 8.68 24.06 -21.14
CA GLY A 932 8.20 24.92 -22.22
C GLY A 932 9.05 26.16 -22.52
N PHE A 933 10.12 26.44 -21.75
CA PHE A 933 10.98 27.59 -22.00
C PHE A 933 11.80 27.41 -23.29
N ASN A 934 11.61 28.30 -24.27
CA ASN A 934 12.24 28.20 -25.59
C ASN A 934 13.72 28.63 -25.57
N LYS A 935 14.59 27.73 -25.08
CA LYS A 935 16.04 27.93 -25.01
C LYS A 935 16.67 28.17 -26.39
N VAL A 936 16.16 27.52 -27.43
CA VAL A 936 16.67 27.66 -28.81
C VAL A 936 16.47 29.09 -29.32
N SER A 937 15.29 29.69 -29.08
CA SER A 937 15.02 31.08 -29.44
C SER A 937 15.92 32.05 -28.69
N LEU A 938 16.13 31.84 -27.39
CA LEU A 938 17.05 32.65 -26.58
C LEU A 938 18.47 32.61 -27.14
N VAL A 939 19.02 31.41 -27.35
CA VAL A 939 20.38 31.21 -27.88
C VAL A 939 20.49 31.81 -29.29
N GLY A 940 19.52 31.56 -30.16
CA GLY A 940 19.49 32.09 -31.53
C GLY A 940 19.48 33.63 -31.54
N THR A 941 18.72 34.26 -30.66
CA THR A 941 18.67 35.73 -30.54
C THR A 941 20.01 36.29 -30.07
N VAL A 942 20.65 35.66 -29.08
CA VAL A 942 21.98 36.08 -28.59
C VAL A 942 23.03 35.98 -29.70
N ILE A 943 23.01 34.90 -30.50
CA ILE A 943 23.92 34.73 -31.63
C ILE A 943 23.65 35.79 -32.71
N ALA A 944 22.38 36.02 -33.08
CA ALA A 944 22.02 37.01 -34.08
C ALA A 944 22.44 38.44 -33.69
N LEU A 945 22.20 38.82 -32.42
CA LEU A 945 22.66 40.10 -31.88
C LEU A 945 24.19 40.20 -31.86
N SER A 946 24.89 39.12 -31.49
CA SER A 946 26.36 39.10 -31.46
C SER A 946 26.96 39.29 -32.86
N ILE A 947 26.42 38.59 -33.87
CA ILE A 947 26.81 38.76 -35.28
C ILE A 947 26.50 40.18 -35.74
N GLY A 948 25.32 40.72 -35.38
CA GLY A 948 24.93 42.09 -35.68
C GLY A 948 25.92 43.12 -35.11
N VAL A 949 26.33 42.97 -33.85
CA VAL A 949 27.32 43.84 -33.20
C VAL A 949 28.69 43.70 -33.85
N LEU A 950 29.14 42.48 -34.17
CA LEU A 950 30.43 42.24 -34.83
C LEU A 950 30.47 42.83 -36.26
N ALA A 951 29.34 42.84 -36.97
CA ALA A 951 29.24 43.46 -38.29
C ALA A 951 29.14 44.99 -38.21
N LEU A 952 28.32 45.53 -37.30
CA LEU A 952 28.07 46.96 -37.18
C LEU A 952 29.24 47.71 -36.52
N GLY A 953 29.96 47.10 -35.57
CA GLY A 953 31.07 47.73 -34.86
C GLY A 953 32.14 48.32 -35.79
N PRO A 954 32.72 47.55 -36.72
CA PRO A 954 33.66 48.04 -37.72
C PRO A 954 33.04 49.10 -38.65
N MET A 955 31.78 48.93 -39.07
CA MET A 955 31.09 49.88 -39.95
C MET A 955 30.90 51.25 -39.30
N VAL A 956 30.46 51.28 -38.03
CA VAL A 956 30.30 52.50 -37.25
C VAL A 956 31.65 53.14 -36.97
N ARG A 957 32.67 52.35 -36.59
CA ARG A 957 34.03 52.86 -36.36
C ARG A 957 34.61 53.51 -37.62
N LYS A 958 34.41 52.89 -38.80
CA LYS A 958 34.79 53.46 -40.10
C LYS A 958 34.03 54.76 -40.40
N LYS A 959 32.71 54.79 -40.18
CA LYS A 959 31.87 55.99 -40.39
C LYS A 959 32.31 57.15 -39.49
N GLN A 960 32.55 56.89 -38.20
CA GLN A 960 33.01 57.89 -37.24
C GLN A 960 34.40 58.44 -37.60
N ILE A 961 35.32 57.57 -38.03
CA ILE A 961 36.63 58.00 -38.55
C ILE A 961 36.40 58.93 -39.74
N ASN A 962 35.68 58.50 -40.78
CA ASN A 962 35.47 59.33 -41.98
C ASN A 962 34.82 60.69 -41.69
N MET A 963 33.83 60.76 -40.79
CA MET A 963 33.23 62.04 -40.36
C MET A 963 34.24 62.97 -39.69
N ARG A 964 35.11 62.45 -38.82
CA ARG A 964 36.16 63.25 -38.16
C ARG A 964 37.19 63.77 -39.17
N TRP A 965 37.49 62.99 -40.20
CA TRP A 965 38.40 63.43 -41.26
C TRP A 965 37.76 64.50 -42.17
N GLN A 966 36.45 64.46 -42.40
CA GLN A 966 35.72 65.50 -43.14
C GLN A 966 35.58 66.84 -42.40
N THR A 967 35.73 66.86 -41.07
CA THR A 967 35.71 68.11 -40.27
C THR A 967 37.08 68.79 -40.17
N ILE A 968 38.15 68.18 -40.69
CA ILE A 968 39.53 68.68 -40.62
C ILE A 968 40.01 69.23 -41.98
N GLY A 969 39.23 69.05 -43.05
CA GLY A 969 39.38 69.75 -44.33
C GLY A 969 38.28 70.79 -44.49
#